data_AF-A0A1G2SAL3-F1
#
_entry.id   AF-A0A1G2SAL3-F1
#
_cell.length_a   1.000
_cell.length_b   1.000
_cell.length_c   1.000
_cell.angle_alpha   90.00
_cell.angle_beta   90.00
_cell.angle_gamma   90.00
#
_symmetry.space_group_name_H-M   'P 1'
#
loop_
_entity.id
_entity.type
_entity.pdbx_description
1 polymer ?
#
loop_
_entity_poly.entity_id
_entity_poly.type
_entity_poly.pdbx_seq_one_letter_code
_entity_poly.pdbx_strand_id
1 'polypeptide(L)'
;MNKIISSKSAKIAAGLVGVIAGFAMVVSTASAYTFSTNLKQGSTGADVKNLQIVLNMSADTKVDGIGAGSAGKETSYFGPATKAAVINFQNKYASEVLAPAGLTSGTGFVGAMTRAKLNTMGGGSTTGMVPGCTSLVGFSSTTGQSCATGATISTVPGCTSVVGFSPTTGQKCDASTTTTTTGVATGAGFNVTLASDSPMSGALVAGQALGDLAHLTFSNNSGSEVKVTSITLNRTGVSNDDTLVNVYLYDGANRLTDSTSVSSGKATFNSSTGIFTIAAGSSKTIKVLGDILSTSAGQIVGVSLTSVTSTGTLTTTLPVNGGYLNIASATLGTLAFSTATTPTATSVDPQNDYTVWQNTVTVGTHALNLKALSLRNVGSINTSDIKNFRLYVDGSLLSTVANLDSNGYVTFDLSAAPKSLATGGRIIKVVADITGGSTRTFAMSLRQASDVTAVDSDLNQAVLATGNDTSSTGTFAARSATSATITAGSLSVTKAASSPSSDIAVASSNVKLGSFEFRAAGENIKIENLNVQADTSIHNGGLDNGKVFFNGVQVGSTKDLSEGASVNFTFGSSLIVNAGTTGIIDIYADAKTSTGTNLSATETILVTVAVGTSGNAQGMSSLNTLTVPATAVAANTITVAASTLTTTKYSGYGNQTMVAGRNNAKIGSFVLSAGSSEGVNVDTLTIALSTANAASLTNLTLKDAATGAQIGTVKTTPGAPTNAFGVNLALAASQTKTIDIYADILTAANAGTIAAGAAATGTGTLGTSVTASNVTLQTITVGNGSLTLAVAANNPTSANVIAGSTNVKVGQFVFTAANDSYTIEKLKIKVSNNAATSTTGITLKYKNAAGVEQTVSQPLTTGSESNATATFDGLTMYVPSTGTDALLDVYVDIPTIASGATSGAAITVTIDYNEGYQQKNSAGTTATTIGSADVTAASGNNGTFYVRKTVPTFARVTSGLTSVPTTGQALYKFSLTADTASSVEFKKITLTVATTSVTIADMHIREAGSSTDLNTTAANATTAGLVAFTIGTTLTDDIQQIGAGSSKTYEITGTVTGWNASGDSAVFSITDDTTAAGSANASSLAHGANFVWSDRSATSHTTITTDWIGGYLLKDLSSDAYSYTY
;
A
#
# COMPACT_ATOMS: atom_id res chain seq x y z
N MET A 1 10.19 34.93 1.22
CA MET A 1 9.00 35.58 1.80
C MET A 1 7.79 34.90 1.14
N ASN A 2 7.08 34.06 1.89
CA ASN A 2 5.78 34.36 2.52
C ASN A 2 4.66 34.50 1.48
N LYS A 3 3.44 33.97 1.62
CA LYS A 3 2.70 33.12 2.58
C LYS A 3 1.36 32.90 1.85
N ILE A 4 0.89 31.67 1.66
CA ILE A 4 -0.29 31.05 2.31
C ILE A 4 -1.52 31.96 2.52
N ILE A 5 -2.70 31.41 2.15
CA ILE A 5 -4.06 31.45 2.79
C ILE A 5 -5.14 31.74 1.73
N SER A 6 -5.89 30.74 1.24
CA SER A 6 -7.22 30.26 1.68
C SER A 6 -8.41 31.21 1.40
N SER A 7 -9.43 30.74 0.67
CA SER A 7 -10.71 30.35 1.29
C SER A 7 -11.73 29.76 0.31
N LYS A 8 -12.42 28.74 0.80
CA LYS A 8 -13.72 28.21 0.35
C LYS A 8 -14.80 29.31 0.37
N SER A 9 -15.72 29.30 -0.60
CA SER A 9 -17.20 29.30 -0.42
C SER A 9 -17.93 29.88 -1.64
N ALA A 10 -18.43 29.04 -2.54
CA ALA A 10 -19.63 29.33 -3.33
C ALA A 10 -20.21 28.00 -3.84
N LYS A 11 -21.37 27.62 -3.31
CA LYS A 11 -22.18 26.48 -3.76
C LYS A 11 -23.62 26.98 -3.93
N ILE A 12 -24.23 26.61 -5.07
CA ILE A 12 -25.68 26.50 -5.36
C ILE A 12 -26.34 27.85 -5.73
N ALA A 13 -27.06 28.08 -6.83
CA ALA A 13 -27.58 27.35 -8.00
C ALA A 13 -27.82 28.45 -9.10
N ALA A 14 -27.99 28.23 -10.40
CA ALA A 14 -28.73 27.22 -11.15
C ALA A 14 -28.33 27.29 -12.64
N GLY A 15 -28.64 26.24 -13.42
CA GLY A 15 -28.78 26.37 -14.88
C GLY A 15 -28.12 25.29 -15.70
N LEU A 16 -28.88 24.21 -15.89
CA LEU A 16 -28.62 23.01 -16.69
C LEU A 16 -28.36 23.30 -18.19
N VAL A 17 -27.55 22.41 -18.80
CA VAL A 17 -27.38 22.09 -20.25
C VAL A 17 -26.19 22.76 -20.96
N GLY A 18 -25.13 21.99 -21.19
CA GLY A 18 -24.01 22.35 -22.07
C GLY A 18 -22.75 21.51 -21.83
N VAL A 19 -22.83 20.22 -22.15
CA VAL A 19 -21.75 19.22 -22.04
C VAL A 19 -20.56 19.58 -22.96
N ILE A 20 -19.36 19.18 -22.53
CA ILE A 20 -18.09 19.01 -23.30
C ILE A 20 -17.15 20.23 -23.29
N ALA A 21 -16.20 20.23 -22.34
CA ALA A 21 -14.74 20.29 -22.59
C ALA A 21 -14.00 20.77 -21.32
N GLY A 22 -13.06 19.96 -20.81
CA GLY A 22 -11.98 20.48 -19.95
C GLY A 22 -12.02 20.13 -18.46
N PHE A 23 -12.19 18.87 -18.10
CA PHE A 23 -11.52 18.33 -16.91
C PHE A 23 -10.55 17.24 -17.36
N ALA A 24 -9.26 17.57 -17.28
CA ALA A 24 -8.20 16.58 -17.32
C ALA A 24 -8.38 15.68 -16.09
N MET A 25 -9.06 14.56 -16.30
CA MET A 25 -8.98 13.41 -15.43
C MET A 25 -7.52 12.99 -15.41
N VAL A 26 -6.84 13.19 -14.29
CA VAL A 26 -5.66 12.38 -13.98
C VAL A 26 -6.21 10.97 -13.85
N VAL A 27 -6.19 10.24 -14.96
CA VAL A 27 -6.29 8.79 -14.96
C VAL A 27 -5.07 8.32 -14.19
N SER A 28 -5.23 8.09 -12.89
CA SER A 28 -4.32 7.21 -12.18
C SER A 28 -4.50 5.85 -12.84
N THR A 29 -3.57 5.49 -13.71
CA THR A 29 -3.45 4.14 -14.23
C THR A 29 -3.44 3.20 -13.03
N ALA A 30 -4.53 2.45 -12.84
CA ALA A 30 -4.62 1.45 -11.79
C ALA A 30 -3.46 0.47 -11.98
N SER A 31 -2.48 0.56 -11.08
CA SER A 31 -1.39 -0.41 -11.04
C SER A 31 -2.02 -1.73 -10.60
N ALA A 32 -1.95 -2.75 -11.46
CA ALA A 32 -2.46 -4.06 -11.11
C ALA A 32 -1.63 -4.63 -9.95
N TYR A 33 -2.27 -4.86 -8.80
CA TYR A 33 -1.61 -5.44 -7.62
C TYR A 33 -1.81 -6.95 -7.62
N THR A 34 -0.72 -7.70 -7.52
CA THR A 34 -0.76 -9.16 -7.35
C THR A 34 -0.37 -9.55 -5.94
N PHE A 35 -1.32 -10.12 -5.20
CA PHE A 35 -1.12 -10.67 -3.86
C PHE A 35 -0.72 -12.14 -3.97
N SER A 36 0.53 -12.46 -3.64
CA SER A 36 1.07 -13.82 -3.64
C SER A 36 1.28 -14.40 -2.23
N THR A 37 1.33 -13.54 -1.20
CA THR A 37 1.65 -13.92 0.19
C THR A 37 0.44 -13.86 1.12
N ASN A 38 0.35 -14.80 2.07
CA ASN A 38 -0.68 -14.75 3.13
C ASN A 38 -0.44 -13.53 4.04
N LEU A 39 -1.46 -12.71 4.31
CA LEU A 39 -1.35 -11.55 5.20
C LEU A 39 -2.23 -11.71 6.45
N LYS A 40 -1.74 -11.23 7.59
CA LYS A 40 -2.46 -11.20 8.87
C LYS A 40 -2.14 -9.94 9.66
N GLN A 41 -2.88 -9.68 10.73
CA GLN A 41 -2.53 -8.59 11.65
C GLN A 41 -1.09 -8.76 12.16
N GLY A 42 -0.30 -7.69 12.05
CA GLY A 42 1.14 -7.69 12.31
C GLY A 42 2.02 -7.86 11.05
N SER A 43 1.46 -8.25 9.90
CA SER A 43 2.20 -8.26 8.63
C SER A 43 2.66 -6.86 8.26
N THR A 44 3.87 -6.76 7.68
CA THR A 44 4.40 -5.53 7.09
C THR A 44 4.84 -5.73 5.64
N GLY A 45 4.89 -4.66 4.85
CA GLY A 45 5.45 -4.67 3.50
C GLY A 45 4.56 -4.08 2.42
N ALA A 46 4.99 -4.21 1.16
CA ALA A 46 4.31 -3.63 -0.01
C ALA A 46 2.92 -4.24 -0.24
N ASP A 47 2.76 -5.56 -0.06
CA ASP A 47 1.46 -6.24 -0.19
C ASP A 47 0.42 -5.71 0.80
N VAL A 48 0.84 -5.27 2.00
CA VAL A 48 -0.06 -4.65 2.98
C VAL A 48 -0.51 -3.27 2.52
N LYS A 49 0.41 -2.46 1.98
CA LYS A 49 0.08 -1.14 1.44
C LYS A 49 -0.87 -1.26 0.26
N ASN A 50 -0.61 -2.19 -0.66
CA ASN A 50 -1.47 -2.47 -1.81
C ASN A 50 -2.85 -2.98 -1.38
N LEU A 51 -2.92 -3.82 -0.33
CA LEU A 51 -4.17 -4.28 0.24
C LEU A 51 -5.01 -3.11 0.78
N GLN A 52 -4.38 -2.18 1.52
CA GLN A 52 -5.08 -0.98 2.03
C GLN A 52 -5.59 -0.10 0.88
N ILE A 53 -4.83 0.04 -0.20
CA ILE A 53 -5.26 0.79 -1.39
C ILE A 53 -6.53 0.15 -1.98
N VAL A 54 -6.55 -1.17 -2.19
CA VAL A 54 -7.70 -1.89 -2.74
C VAL A 54 -8.92 -1.80 -1.81
N LEU A 55 -8.72 -1.97 -0.50
CA LEU A 55 -9.80 -1.90 0.49
C LEU A 55 -10.43 -0.49 0.54
N ASN A 56 -9.63 0.55 0.38
CA ASN A 56 -10.09 1.95 0.36
C ASN A 56 -10.86 2.34 -0.91
N MET A 57 -10.90 1.51 -1.95
CA MET A 57 -11.67 1.78 -3.17
C MET A 57 -13.19 1.64 -2.98
N SER A 58 -13.65 0.98 -1.91
CA SER A 58 -15.07 0.81 -1.60
C SER A 58 -15.42 1.34 -0.22
N ALA A 59 -16.53 2.07 -0.12
CA ALA A 59 -17.02 2.60 1.15
C ALA A 59 -17.29 1.52 2.20
N ASP A 60 -17.68 0.31 1.76
CA ASP A 60 -18.03 -0.83 2.62
C ASP A 60 -16.81 -1.54 3.20
N THR A 61 -15.64 -1.39 2.57
CA THR A 61 -14.41 -2.10 2.93
C THR A 61 -13.25 -1.16 3.28
N LYS A 62 -13.49 0.15 3.34
CA LYS A 62 -12.44 1.14 3.63
C LYS A 62 -11.80 0.89 4.99
N VAL A 63 -10.49 1.12 5.06
CA VAL A 63 -9.70 0.89 6.27
C VAL A 63 -10.01 1.95 7.33
N ASP A 64 -10.06 3.22 6.93
CA ASP A 64 -10.46 4.35 7.79
C ASP A 64 -10.91 5.55 6.94
N GLY A 65 -11.69 6.46 7.52
CA GLY A 65 -12.08 7.73 6.91
C GLY A 65 -11.04 8.84 7.08
N ILE A 66 -10.21 8.78 8.13
CA ILE A 66 -9.13 9.73 8.42
C ILE A 66 -7.96 9.02 9.11
N GLY A 67 -6.71 9.42 8.82
CA GLY A 67 -5.53 8.91 9.56
C GLY A 67 -4.71 7.87 8.81
N ALA A 68 -3.87 7.13 9.52
CA ALA A 68 -2.96 6.15 8.92
C ALA A 68 -3.74 4.93 8.39
N GLY A 69 -3.60 4.63 7.11
CA GLY A 69 -4.35 3.58 6.42
C GLY A 69 -5.57 4.08 5.63
N SER A 70 -5.98 5.35 5.77
CA SER A 70 -7.07 5.94 4.97
C SER A 70 -6.64 6.18 3.51
N ALA A 71 -7.60 6.44 2.61
CA ALA A 71 -7.32 6.74 1.20
C ALA A 71 -6.30 7.88 1.05
N GLY A 72 -5.19 7.64 0.33
CA GLY A 72 -4.08 8.58 0.16
C GLY A 72 -3.12 8.67 1.36
N LYS A 73 -3.31 7.83 2.39
CA LYS A 73 -2.45 7.69 3.58
C LYS A 73 -2.18 6.22 3.92
N GLU A 74 -2.16 5.34 2.91
CA GLU A 74 -1.93 3.91 3.08
C GLU A 74 -0.52 3.62 3.62
N THR A 75 -0.46 2.67 4.56
CA THR A 75 0.74 2.27 5.30
C THR A 75 1.18 0.87 4.89
N SER A 76 2.43 0.52 5.20
CA SER A 76 2.93 -0.85 5.03
C SER A 76 2.72 -1.73 6.26
N TYR A 77 1.79 -1.42 7.18
CA TYR A 77 1.54 -2.19 8.41
C TYR A 77 0.07 -2.63 8.52
N PHE A 78 -0.15 -3.92 8.77
CA PHE A 78 -1.46 -4.52 8.87
C PHE A 78 -1.93 -4.43 10.33
N GLY A 79 -2.60 -3.32 10.65
CA GLY A 79 -3.13 -3.05 11.99
C GLY A 79 -4.57 -3.56 12.22
N PRO A 80 -5.16 -3.27 13.40
CA PRO A 80 -6.54 -3.62 13.72
C PRO A 80 -7.57 -3.07 12.71
N ALA A 81 -7.38 -1.84 12.21
CA ALA A 81 -8.26 -1.24 11.21
C ALA A 81 -8.23 -2.00 9.87
N THR A 82 -7.04 -2.40 9.41
CA THR A 82 -6.90 -3.24 8.21
C THR A 82 -7.53 -4.61 8.42
N LYS A 83 -7.43 -5.20 9.61
CA LYS A 83 -8.11 -6.46 9.93
C LYS A 83 -9.63 -6.33 9.83
N ALA A 84 -10.20 -5.27 10.40
CA ALA A 84 -11.64 -5.01 10.32
C ALA A 84 -12.10 -4.82 8.87
N ALA A 85 -11.34 -4.07 8.08
CA ALA A 85 -11.60 -3.89 6.66
C ALA A 85 -11.53 -5.20 5.85
N VAL A 86 -10.58 -6.09 6.17
CA VAL A 86 -10.51 -7.43 5.55
C VAL A 86 -11.69 -8.30 5.96
N ILE A 87 -12.15 -8.24 7.21
CA ILE A 87 -13.36 -8.96 7.65
C ILE A 87 -14.58 -8.48 6.85
N ASN A 88 -14.74 -7.16 6.70
CA ASN A 88 -15.83 -6.58 5.90
C ASN A 88 -15.73 -7.00 4.44
N PHE A 89 -14.53 -7.00 3.86
CA PHE A 89 -14.27 -7.49 2.52
C PHE A 89 -14.66 -8.97 2.36
N GLN A 90 -14.24 -9.82 3.28
CA GLN A 90 -14.54 -11.26 3.25
C GLN A 90 -16.05 -11.53 3.38
N ASN A 91 -16.74 -10.82 4.26
CA ASN A 91 -18.19 -10.93 4.41
C ASN A 91 -18.93 -10.40 3.17
N LYS A 92 -18.43 -9.33 2.54
CA LYS A 92 -18.98 -8.80 1.28
C LYS A 92 -18.88 -9.80 0.13
N TYR A 93 -17.81 -10.61 0.09
CA TYR A 93 -17.58 -11.64 -0.93
C TYR A 93 -17.72 -13.06 -0.37
N ALA A 94 -18.67 -13.28 0.55
CA ALA A 94 -18.80 -14.52 1.30
C ALA A 94 -18.94 -15.78 0.41
N SER A 95 -19.68 -15.70 -0.70
CA SER A 95 -19.86 -16.83 -1.63
C SER A 95 -18.59 -17.24 -2.36
N GLU A 96 -17.65 -16.30 -2.56
CA GLU A 96 -16.41 -16.52 -3.30
C GLU A 96 -15.20 -16.75 -2.37
N VAL A 97 -15.27 -16.24 -1.14
CA VAL A 97 -14.15 -16.23 -0.19
C VAL A 97 -14.39 -17.14 1.02
N LEU A 98 -15.60 -17.13 1.61
CA LEU A 98 -15.91 -17.84 2.85
C LEU A 98 -16.49 -19.23 2.60
N ALA A 99 -17.48 -19.36 1.72
CA ALA A 99 -18.15 -20.63 1.44
C ALA A 99 -17.19 -21.72 0.89
N PRO A 100 -16.27 -21.42 -0.06
CA PRO A 100 -15.31 -22.43 -0.53
C PRO A 100 -14.24 -22.78 0.51
N ALA A 101 -14.05 -21.93 1.53
CA ALA A 101 -13.13 -22.16 2.63
C ALA A 101 -13.81 -22.84 3.85
N GLY A 102 -15.11 -23.16 3.77
CA GLY A 102 -15.87 -23.75 4.87
C GLY A 102 -16.12 -22.80 6.04
N LEU A 103 -16.07 -21.48 5.82
CA LEU A 103 -16.23 -20.46 6.84
C LEU A 103 -17.58 -19.74 6.73
N THR A 104 -18.16 -19.37 7.85
CA THR A 104 -19.44 -18.63 7.92
C THR A 104 -19.27 -17.14 8.22
N SER A 105 -18.06 -16.72 8.62
CA SER A 105 -17.72 -15.32 8.90
C SER A 105 -16.27 -14.99 8.57
N GLY A 106 -16.01 -13.71 8.24
CA GLY A 106 -14.67 -13.19 7.98
C GLY A 106 -13.73 -13.31 9.17
N THR A 107 -12.50 -13.74 8.91
CA THR A 107 -11.46 -13.99 9.93
C THR A 107 -10.43 -12.85 10.01
N GLY A 108 -10.39 -11.98 8.99
CA GLY A 108 -9.39 -10.94 8.86
C GLY A 108 -8.02 -11.46 8.40
N PHE A 109 -7.93 -12.74 8.01
CA PHE A 109 -6.75 -13.37 7.44
C PHE A 109 -6.83 -13.43 5.92
N VAL A 110 -5.86 -12.87 5.21
CA VAL A 110 -5.82 -12.86 3.74
C VAL A 110 -5.20 -14.16 3.22
N GLY A 111 -6.01 -15.23 3.24
CA GLY A 111 -5.66 -16.56 2.72
C GLY A 111 -5.86 -16.70 1.20
N ALA A 112 -5.71 -17.92 0.68
CA ALA A 112 -5.74 -18.20 -0.77
C ALA A 112 -7.00 -17.67 -1.47
N MET A 113 -8.19 -17.89 -0.89
CA MET A 113 -9.46 -17.42 -1.47
C MET A 113 -9.60 -15.90 -1.44
N THR A 114 -9.17 -15.25 -0.36
CA THR A 114 -9.20 -13.77 -0.28
C THR A 114 -8.22 -13.15 -1.29
N ARG A 115 -7.04 -13.73 -1.47
CA ARG A 115 -6.09 -13.28 -2.51
C ARG A 115 -6.60 -13.50 -3.92
N ALA A 116 -7.20 -14.65 -4.20
CA ALA A 116 -7.83 -14.92 -5.48
C ALA A 116 -8.82 -13.82 -5.83
N LYS A 117 -9.68 -13.43 -4.88
CA LYS A 117 -10.64 -12.34 -5.07
C LYS A 117 -9.98 -10.96 -5.20
N LEU A 118 -8.99 -10.62 -4.37
CA LEU A 118 -8.27 -9.34 -4.46
C LEU A 118 -7.52 -9.17 -5.79
N ASN A 119 -6.93 -10.26 -6.31
CA ASN A 119 -6.26 -10.26 -7.60
C ASN A 119 -7.21 -10.03 -8.78
N THR A 120 -8.52 -10.27 -8.61
CA THR A 120 -9.53 -9.91 -9.63
C THR A 120 -9.92 -8.43 -9.62
N MET A 121 -9.59 -7.66 -8.58
CA MET A 121 -10.04 -6.28 -8.40
C MET A 121 -9.01 -5.23 -8.82
N GLY A 122 -7.72 -5.58 -8.83
CA GLY A 122 -6.66 -4.69 -9.25
C GLY A 122 -6.41 -4.79 -10.76
N GLY A 123 -7.31 -4.28 -11.61
CA GLY A 123 -7.08 -3.85 -13.01
C GLY A 123 -6.33 -4.76 -14.01
N GLY A 124 -5.86 -5.92 -13.61
CA GLY A 124 -5.25 -6.95 -14.44
C GLY A 124 -6.17 -8.14 -14.38
N SER A 125 -6.88 -8.39 -15.48
CA SER A 125 -7.69 -9.57 -15.67
C SER A 125 -6.90 -10.83 -15.31
N THR A 126 -7.14 -11.37 -14.12
CA THR A 126 -7.10 -12.82 -13.92
C THR A 126 -8.46 -13.37 -14.33
N THR A 127 -8.78 -13.25 -15.61
CA THR A 127 -9.67 -14.17 -16.30
C THR A 127 -8.80 -14.80 -17.37
N GLY A 128 -8.54 -16.10 -17.24
CA GLY A 128 -7.70 -16.85 -18.16
C GLY A 128 -8.18 -16.72 -19.60
N MET A 129 -7.65 -15.73 -20.30
CA MET A 129 -8.03 -15.43 -21.66
C MET A 129 -6.93 -14.66 -22.38
N VAL A 130 -6.61 -15.08 -23.60
CA VAL A 130 -5.46 -14.56 -24.35
C VAL A 130 -5.69 -13.10 -24.78
N PRO A 131 -4.70 -12.19 -24.66
CA PRO A 131 -4.84 -10.77 -25.02
C PRO A 131 -5.40 -10.58 -26.44
N GLY A 132 -6.43 -9.74 -26.60
CA GLY A 132 -7.16 -9.50 -27.87
C GLY A 132 -8.46 -10.30 -28.02
N CYS A 133 -8.87 -11.03 -26.98
CA CYS A 133 -10.13 -11.77 -26.94
C CYS A 133 -11.18 -11.10 -26.04
N THR A 134 -12.42 -10.99 -26.52
CA THR A 134 -13.56 -10.40 -25.79
C THR A 134 -14.64 -11.41 -25.37
N SER A 135 -14.54 -12.68 -25.81
CA SER A 135 -15.44 -13.79 -25.42
C SER A 135 -14.74 -15.16 -25.57
N LEU A 136 -15.10 -16.16 -24.75
CA LEU A 136 -14.52 -17.54 -24.76
C LEU A 136 -14.65 -18.28 -26.11
N VAL A 137 -15.30 -17.68 -27.10
CA VAL A 137 -15.35 -18.13 -28.49
C VAL A 137 -14.68 -17.11 -29.41
N GLY A 138 -13.79 -17.57 -30.28
CA GLY A 138 -13.07 -16.75 -31.25
C GLY A 138 -11.54 -16.86 -31.13
N PHE A 139 -10.84 -16.06 -31.93
CA PHE A 139 -9.40 -15.90 -31.88
C PHE A 139 -9.06 -14.45 -31.54
N SER A 140 -7.98 -14.25 -30.82
CA SER A 140 -7.49 -12.92 -30.49
C SER A 140 -7.21 -12.14 -31.76
N SER A 141 -7.85 -10.97 -31.89
CA SER A 141 -7.60 -10.04 -33.00
C SER A 141 -6.21 -9.43 -32.99
N THR A 142 -5.46 -9.60 -31.89
CA THR A 142 -4.13 -9.00 -31.69
C THR A 142 -3.00 -10.03 -31.77
N THR A 143 -3.24 -11.28 -31.35
CA THR A 143 -2.20 -12.32 -31.26
C THR A 143 -2.48 -13.56 -32.11
N GLY A 144 -3.68 -13.70 -32.69
CA GLY A 144 -4.08 -14.86 -33.48
C GLY A 144 -4.28 -16.16 -32.68
N GLN A 145 -4.12 -16.12 -31.35
CA GLN A 145 -4.31 -17.27 -30.46
C GLN A 145 -5.78 -17.45 -30.04
N SER A 146 -6.20 -18.69 -29.79
CA SER A 146 -7.58 -19.02 -29.41
C SER A 146 -7.97 -18.43 -28.04
N CYS A 147 -9.21 -17.97 -27.97
CA CYS A 147 -9.79 -17.26 -26.83
C CYS A 147 -10.25 -18.16 -25.67
N ALA A 148 -10.23 -19.49 -25.81
CA ALA A 148 -10.63 -20.42 -24.77
C ALA A 148 -9.42 -20.91 -23.94
N THR A 149 -9.47 -20.78 -22.60
CA THR A 149 -8.53 -21.50 -21.72
C THR A 149 -9.00 -22.93 -21.52
N GLY A 150 -8.22 -23.87 -22.06
CA GLY A 150 -8.55 -25.29 -22.15
C GLY A 150 -8.37 -25.79 -23.58
N ALA A 151 -7.13 -25.70 -24.09
CA ALA A 151 -6.80 -26.24 -25.40
C ALA A 151 -6.80 -27.77 -25.35
N THR A 152 -7.87 -28.40 -25.83
CA THR A 152 -7.76 -29.73 -26.43
C THR A 152 -7.18 -29.56 -27.82
N ILE A 153 -5.93 -29.98 -27.95
CA ILE A 153 -5.23 -30.08 -29.24
C ILE A 153 -5.95 -31.15 -30.08
N SER A 154 -6.31 -30.82 -31.32
CA SER A 154 -6.75 -31.83 -32.28
C SER A 154 -5.60 -32.82 -32.52
N THR A 155 -5.88 -34.12 -32.47
CA THR A 155 -4.87 -35.18 -32.59
C THR A 155 -4.45 -35.44 -34.05
N VAL A 156 -5.01 -34.70 -35.02
CA VAL A 156 -4.70 -34.82 -36.46
C VAL A 156 -3.44 -34.00 -36.77
N PRO A 157 -2.31 -34.62 -37.18
CA PRO A 157 -1.05 -33.92 -37.46
C PRO A 157 -1.22 -32.81 -38.51
N GLY A 158 -0.72 -31.61 -38.18
CA GLY A 158 -0.77 -30.42 -39.03
C GLY A 158 -1.95 -29.48 -38.80
N CYS A 159 -2.95 -29.87 -38.00
CA CYS A 159 -4.06 -28.98 -37.63
C CYS A 159 -3.69 -28.09 -36.44
N THR A 160 -3.83 -26.78 -36.60
CA THR A 160 -3.68 -25.78 -35.51
C THR A 160 -5.03 -25.23 -35.01
N SER A 161 -6.14 -25.74 -35.55
CA SER A 161 -7.53 -25.36 -35.27
C SER A 161 -8.47 -26.56 -35.46
N VAL A 162 -9.64 -26.56 -34.81
CA VAL A 162 -10.70 -27.59 -34.96
C VAL A 162 -11.67 -27.31 -36.11
N VAL A 163 -11.40 -26.34 -36.97
CA VAL A 163 -12.16 -26.06 -38.20
C VAL A 163 -11.20 -25.90 -39.36
N GLY A 164 -11.50 -26.54 -40.49
CA GLY A 164 -10.64 -26.60 -41.68
C GLY A 164 -10.21 -28.03 -42.02
N PHE A 165 -9.25 -28.19 -42.92
CA PHE A 165 -8.60 -29.47 -43.24
C PHE A 165 -7.09 -29.35 -42.99
N SER A 166 -6.45 -30.42 -42.51
CA SER A 166 -5.01 -30.47 -42.24
C SER A 166 -4.25 -30.16 -43.53
N PRO A 167 -3.36 -29.15 -43.54
CA PRO A 167 -2.56 -28.82 -44.72
C PRO A 167 -1.50 -29.89 -45.04
N THR A 168 -1.17 -30.78 -44.11
CA THR A 168 -0.21 -31.88 -44.32
C THR A 168 -0.87 -33.22 -44.64
N THR A 169 -2.11 -33.48 -44.20
CA THR A 169 -2.78 -34.79 -44.40
C THR A 169 -4.10 -34.73 -45.17
N GLY A 170 -4.65 -33.54 -45.45
CA GLY A 170 -5.91 -33.37 -46.17
C GLY A 170 -7.17 -33.80 -45.40
N GLN A 171 -7.06 -34.23 -44.14
CA GLN A 171 -8.19 -34.64 -43.28
C GLN A 171 -8.85 -33.45 -42.56
N LYS A 172 -10.17 -33.48 -42.38
CA LYS A 172 -10.90 -32.38 -41.73
C LYS A 172 -10.47 -32.26 -40.26
N CYS A 173 -10.10 -31.07 -39.82
CA CYS A 173 -9.54 -30.84 -38.48
C CYS A 173 -10.58 -30.92 -37.34
N ASP A 174 -11.87 -30.99 -37.69
CA ASP A 174 -12.98 -31.31 -36.79
C ASP A 174 -13.26 -32.82 -36.70
N ALA A 175 -12.41 -33.66 -37.31
CA ALA A 175 -12.52 -35.11 -37.24
C ALA A 175 -12.24 -35.56 -35.80
N SER A 176 -13.28 -35.45 -34.97
CA SER A 176 -13.59 -36.43 -33.95
C SER A 176 -13.33 -37.79 -34.60
N THR A 177 -12.30 -38.49 -34.13
CA THR A 177 -12.34 -39.94 -34.22
C THR A 177 -13.68 -40.30 -33.64
N THR A 178 -14.61 -40.74 -34.48
CA THR A 178 -15.70 -41.57 -34.03
C THR A 178 -15.05 -42.71 -33.26
N THR A 179 -14.90 -42.53 -31.95
CA THR A 179 -15.38 -43.55 -31.04
C THR A 179 -16.78 -43.78 -31.54
N THR A 180 -16.94 -44.81 -32.35
CA THR A 180 -18.17 -45.52 -32.43
C THR A 180 -18.65 -45.65 -31.00
N THR A 181 -19.63 -44.82 -30.63
CA THR A 181 -20.73 -45.30 -29.83
C THR A 181 -21.39 -46.39 -30.68
N THR A 182 -20.73 -47.55 -30.80
CA THR A 182 -21.45 -48.78 -30.54
C THR A 182 -22.10 -48.54 -29.19
N GLY A 183 -23.40 -48.78 -29.09
CA GLY A 183 -24.10 -48.65 -27.83
C GLY A 183 -23.42 -49.48 -26.74
N VAL A 184 -24.12 -49.62 -25.63
CA VAL A 184 -24.00 -50.82 -24.83
C VAL A 184 -24.30 -52.01 -25.76
N ALA A 185 -23.28 -52.49 -26.47
CA ALA A 185 -23.16 -53.88 -26.80
C ALA A 185 -22.76 -54.50 -25.47
N THR A 186 -23.74 -55.08 -24.79
CA THR A 186 -23.58 -56.40 -24.20
C THR A 186 -22.91 -57.29 -25.25
N GLY A 187 -21.58 -57.24 -25.31
CA GLY A 187 -20.72 -57.93 -26.26
C GLY A 187 -19.43 -58.29 -25.53
N ALA A 188 -19.42 -59.48 -24.95
CA ALA A 188 -18.44 -59.95 -23.99
C ALA A 188 -17.00 -59.99 -24.56
N GLY A 189 -16.02 -59.46 -23.82
CA GLY A 189 -14.67 -59.97 -23.97
C GLY A 189 -13.52 -59.12 -23.41
N PHE A 190 -12.59 -59.82 -22.76
CA PHE A 190 -11.20 -59.41 -22.64
C PHE A 190 -10.46 -59.84 -23.92
N ASN A 191 -9.77 -58.92 -24.59
CA ASN A 191 -9.06 -59.21 -25.84
C ASN A 191 -7.65 -58.64 -25.85
N VAL A 192 -6.81 -59.16 -26.73
CA VAL A 192 -5.45 -58.70 -26.99
C VAL A 192 -5.25 -58.49 -28.48
N THR A 193 -4.61 -57.39 -28.84
CA THR A 193 -4.21 -57.08 -30.21
C THR A 193 -2.74 -56.67 -30.25
N LEU A 194 -2.14 -56.71 -31.44
CA LEU A 194 -0.86 -56.05 -31.66
C LEU A 194 -1.11 -54.54 -31.70
N ALA A 195 -0.33 -53.77 -30.93
CA ALA A 195 -0.45 -52.33 -30.94
C ALA A 195 0.04 -51.75 -32.29
N SER A 196 -0.55 -50.64 -32.73
CA SER A 196 -0.20 -50.01 -34.01
C SER A 196 1.23 -49.48 -34.07
N ASP A 197 1.86 -49.25 -32.91
CA ASP A 197 3.25 -48.81 -32.76
C ASP A 197 4.22 -49.97 -32.50
N SER A 198 3.76 -51.22 -32.58
CA SER A 198 4.63 -52.39 -32.47
C SER A 198 5.68 -52.40 -33.58
N PRO A 199 6.94 -52.79 -33.29
CA PRO A 199 7.97 -52.88 -34.32
C PRO A 199 7.62 -53.97 -35.35
N MET A 200 7.25 -53.55 -36.56
CA MET A 200 6.87 -54.46 -37.66
C MET A 200 8.03 -54.79 -38.61
N SER A 201 8.99 -53.88 -38.73
CA SER A 201 10.22 -54.02 -39.52
C SER A 201 11.28 -53.09 -38.95
N GLY A 202 12.47 -53.60 -38.65
CA GLY A 202 13.55 -52.82 -38.05
C GLY A 202 14.83 -53.63 -37.87
N ALA A 203 15.94 -52.93 -37.63
CA ALA A 203 17.22 -53.55 -37.30
C ALA A 203 17.44 -53.52 -35.79
N LEU A 204 17.69 -54.68 -35.20
CA LEU A 204 18.29 -54.84 -33.89
C LEU A 204 19.82 -54.92 -34.06
N VAL A 205 20.59 -54.60 -33.04
CA VAL A 205 22.05 -54.72 -33.05
C VAL A 205 22.48 -55.86 -32.13
N ALA A 206 23.41 -56.70 -32.60
CA ALA A 206 23.97 -57.77 -31.79
C ALA A 206 24.62 -57.20 -30.50
N GLY A 207 24.27 -57.74 -29.34
CA GLY A 207 24.77 -57.29 -28.04
C GLY A 207 23.98 -56.14 -27.40
N GLN A 208 22.92 -55.65 -28.04
CA GLN A 208 22.04 -54.63 -27.45
C GLN A 208 21.19 -55.21 -26.31
N ALA A 209 20.86 -54.37 -25.33
CA ALA A 209 19.86 -54.73 -24.31
C ALA A 209 18.48 -54.25 -24.73
N LEU A 210 17.44 -54.85 -24.15
CA LEU A 210 16.04 -54.38 -24.27
C LEU A 210 15.60 -54.06 -25.71
N GLY A 211 16.03 -54.89 -26.69
CA GLY A 211 15.58 -54.80 -28.06
C GLY A 211 14.06 -54.89 -28.13
N ASP A 212 13.43 -53.97 -28.85
CA ASP A 212 11.97 -53.88 -28.95
C ASP A 212 11.43 -54.96 -29.88
N LEU A 213 10.69 -55.93 -29.35
CA LEU A 213 10.26 -57.13 -30.09
C LEU A 213 8.78 -57.07 -30.49
N ALA A 214 7.90 -56.58 -29.61
CA ALA A 214 6.48 -56.42 -29.88
C ALA A 214 5.79 -55.53 -28.84
N HIS A 215 4.73 -54.86 -29.25
CA HIS A 215 3.80 -54.17 -28.35
C HIS A 215 2.42 -54.85 -28.40
N LEU A 216 1.90 -55.27 -27.25
CA LEU A 216 0.65 -56.01 -27.12
C LEU A 216 -0.37 -55.18 -26.33
N THR A 217 -1.47 -54.77 -26.95
CA THR A 217 -2.54 -54.03 -26.28
C THR A 217 -3.61 -54.99 -25.77
N PHE A 218 -3.74 -55.04 -24.45
CA PHE A 218 -4.76 -55.81 -23.74
C PHE A 218 -5.93 -54.88 -23.41
N SER A 219 -7.13 -55.23 -23.87
CA SER A 219 -8.34 -54.42 -23.72
C SER A 219 -9.38 -55.16 -22.88
N ASN A 220 -9.84 -54.53 -21.81
CA ASN A 220 -10.90 -55.05 -20.94
C ASN A 220 -12.20 -54.27 -21.15
N ASN A 221 -13.07 -54.79 -22.01
CA ASN A 221 -14.38 -54.18 -22.26
C ASN A 221 -15.48 -54.76 -21.35
N SER A 222 -15.11 -55.51 -20.30
CA SER A 222 -16.04 -56.07 -19.32
C SER A 222 -16.30 -55.11 -18.15
N GLY A 223 -17.32 -55.41 -17.34
CA GLY A 223 -17.71 -54.61 -16.17
C GLY A 223 -16.89 -54.86 -14.90
N SER A 224 -15.94 -55.80 -14.93
CA SER A 224 -15.08 -56.15 -13.81
C SER A 224 -13.60 -56.06 -14.19
N GLU A 225 -12.74 -55.88 -13.19
CA GLU A 225 -11.30 -55.91 -13.39
C GLU A 225 -10.80 -57.26 -13.93
N VAL A 226 -9.88 -57.22 -14.89
CA VAL A 226 -9.19 -58.41 -15.41
C VAL A 226 -7.75 -58.41 -14.95
N LYS A 227 -7.35 -59.52 -14.31
CA LYS A 227 -5.99 -59.74 -13.81
C LYS A 227 -5.31 -60.81 -14.65
N VAL A 228 -4.21 -60.45 -15.29
CA VAL A 228 -3.39 -61.36 -16.11
C VAL A 228 -2.36 -62.03 -15.21
N THR A 229 -2.31 -63.37 -15.21
CA THR A 229 -1.44 -64.16 -14.33
C THR A 229 -0.39 -64.97 -15.07
N SER A 230 -0.60 -65.24 -16.36
CA SER A 230 0.40 -65.90 -17.21
C SER A 230 0.39 -65.36 -18.63
N ILE A 231 1.56 -65.20 -19.23
CA ILE A 231 1.78 -64.86 -20.64
C ILE A 231 2.82 -65.83 -21.20
N THR A 232 2.54 -66.46 -22.34
CA THR A 232 3.52 -67.26 -23.10
C THR A 232 3.70 -66.66 -24.47
N LEU A 233 4.96 -66.43 -24.82
CA LEU A 233 5.41 -65.96 -26.13
C LEU A 233 6.19 -67.09 -26.82
N ASN A 234 5.95 -67.32 -28.10
CA ASN A 234 6.84 -68.12 -28.93
C ASN A 234 7.80 -67.21 -29.70
N ARG A 235 9.09 -67.56 -29.71
CA ARG A 235 10.08 -66.98 -30.61
C ARG A 235 9.75 -67.40 -32.05
N THR A 236 9.81 -66.44 -32.96
CA THR A 236 9.61 -66.63 -34.39
C THR A 236 10.85 -66.16 -35.16
N GLY A 237 10.95 -66.52 -36.44
CA GLY A 237 12.06 -66.14 -37.31
C GLY A 237 13.18 -67.18 -37.36
N VAL A 238 14.19 -66.91 -38.18
CA VAL A 238 15.36 -67.76 -38.34
C VAL A 238 16.44 -67.30 -37.34
N SER A 239 16.30 -67.76 -36.10
CA SER A 239 17.24 -67.50 -35.00
C SER A 239 17.34 -68.72 -34.07
N ASN A 240 18.34 -68.70 -33.19
CA ASN A 240 18.50 -69.68 -32.13
C ASN A 240 17.67 -69.25 -30.90
N ASP A 241 17.51 -70.15 -29.91
CA ASP A 241 16.81 -69.80 -28.67
C ASP A 241 17.64 -68.84 -27.80
N ASP A 242 18.96 -68.97 -27.80
CA ASP A 242 19.89 -68.10 -27.07
C ASP A 242 20.03 -66.70 -27.68
N THR A 243 19.50 -66.45 -28.89
CA THR A 243 19.45 -65.12 -29.52
C THR A 243 18.79 -64.09 -28.61
N LEU A 244 17.72 -64.49 -27.90
CA LEU A 244 17.05 -63.69 -26.87
C LEU A 244 17.51 -64.19 -25.50
N VAL A 245 18.57 -63.59 -24.96
CA VAL A 245 19.21 -64.00 -23.70
C VAL A 245 18.25 -63.84 -22.52
N ASN A 246 17.54 -62.72 -22.50
CA ASN A 246 16.48 -62.41 -21.55
C ASN A 246 15.31 -61.80 -22.31
N VAL A 247 14.08 -62.17 -21.94
CA VAL A 247 12.86 -61.53 -22.42
C VAL A 247 12.15 -60.90 -21.22
N TYR A 248 11.61 -59.70 -21.42
CA TYR A 248 10.96 -58.89 -20.40
C TYR A 248 9.59 -58.38 -20.84
N LEU A 249 8.74 -58.11 -19.86
CA LEU A 249 7.47 -57.40 -20.04
C LEU A 249 7.53 -56.04 -19.33
N TYR A 250 7.19 -54.97 -20.06
CA TYR A 250 7.18 -53.59 -19.56
C TYR A 250 5.83 -52.91 -19.78
N ASP A 251 5.39 -52.13 -18.80
CA ASP A 251 4.31 -51.12 -18.92
C ASP A 251 4.94 -49.73 -18.79
N GLY A 252 5.05 -49.02 -19.92
CA GLY A 252 5.89 -47.81 -20.00
C GLY A 252 7.36 -48.13 -19.66
N ALA A 253 7.93 -47.44 -18.67
CA ALA A 253 9.27 -47.72 -18.14
C ALA A 253 9.29 -48.77 -17.01
N ASN A 254 8.13 -49.21 -16.51
CA ASN A 254 8.06 -50.15 -15.39
C ASN A 254 8.16 -51.59 -15.88
N ARG A 255 9.16 -52.33 -15.37
CA ARG A 255 9.27 -53.77 -15.58
C ARG A 255 8.22 -54.50 -14.74
N LEU A 256 7.43 -55.38 -15.37
CA LEU A 256 6.30 -56.06 -14.71
C LEU A 256 6.69 -57.37 -14.01
N THR A 257 7.75 -58.03 -14.47
CA THR A 257 8.23 -59.33 -13.97
C THR A 257 9.74 -59.43 -14.16
N ASP A 258 10.40 -60.38 -13.48
CA ASP A 258 11.80 -60.72 -13.80
C ASP A 258 11.91 -61.28 -15.24
N SER A 259 13.12 -61.32 -15.80
CA SER A 259 13.31 -61.91 -17.13
C SER A 259 12.97 -63.39 -17.16
N THR A 260 12.58 -63.84 -18.34
CA THR A 260 12.51 -65.27 -18.69
C THR A 260 13.44 -65.55 -19.86
N SER A 261 14.12 -66.69 -19.85
CA SER A 261 14.92 -67.16 -20.98
C SER A 261 14.05 -67.89 -22.00
N VAL A 262 14.40 -67.85 -23.28
CA VAL A 262 13.72 -68.68 -24.29
C VAL A 262 14.19 -70.12 -24.17
N SER A 263 13.25 -71.07 -24.08
CA SER A 263 13.52 -72.51 -24.06
C SER A 263 12.52 -73.25 -24.93
N SER A 264 13.01 -74.11 -25.83
CA SER A 264 12.19 -74.80 -26.84
C SER A 264 11.31 -73.82 -27.64
N GLY A 265 11.88 -72.67 -27.98
CA GLY A 265 11.23 -71.57 -28.68
C GLY A 265 10.19 -70.80 -27.87
N LYS A 266 10.08 -70.96 -26.54
CA LYS A 266 9.07 -70.30 -25.71
C LYS A 266 9.67 -69.46 -24.58
N ALA A 267 9.06 -68.31 -24.31
CA ALA A 267 9.29 -67.45 -23.15
C ALA A 267 7.98 -67.34 -22.35
N THR A 268 7.97 -67.83 -21.11
CA THR A 268 6.78 -67.87 -20.25
C THR A 268 6.98 -67.00 -19.02
N PHE A 269 5.99 -66.16 -18.74
CA PHE A 269 5.89 -65.34 -17.54
C PHE A 269 4.70 -65.81 -16.73
N ASN A 270 4.90 -66.07 -15.44
CA ASN A 270 3.84 -66.51 -14.53
C ASN A 270 3.97 -65.79 -13.18
N SER A 271 2.86 -65.27 -12.66
CA SER A 271 2.79 -64.66 -11.34
C SER A 271 1.49 -65.07 -10.65
N SER A 272 1.61 -65.75 -9.51
CA SER A 272 0.46 -66.14 -8.68
C SER A 272 -0.26 -64.93 -8.08
N THR A 273 0.44 -63.80 -7.92
CA THR A 273 -0.12 -62.53 -7.45
C THR A 273 -0.57 -61.62 -8.59
N GLY A 274 -0.48 -62.06 -9.85
CA GLY A 274 -0.77 -61.28 -11.05
C GLY A 274 0.47 -60.60 -11.64
N ILE A 275 0.54 -60.56 -12.97
CA ILE A 275 1.57 -59.86 -13.74
C ILE A 275 1.16 -58.38 -13.88
N PHE A 276 -0.09 -58.14 -14.28
CA PHE A 276 -0.71 -56.82 -14.29
C PHE A 276 -2.23 -56.95 -14.29
N THR A 277 -2.87 -55.81 -14.08
CA THR A 277 -4.31 -55.68 -13.91
C THR A 277 -4.85 -54.59 -14.84
N ILE A 278 -6.03 -54.82 -15.40
CA ILE A 278 -6.71 -53.91 -16.31
C ILE A 278 -8.09 -53.61 -15.73
N ALA A 279 -8.33 -52.35 -15.36
CA ALA A 279 -9.62 -51.90 -14.88
C ALA A 279 -10.73 -52.09 -15.94
N ALA A 280 -11.98 -52.14 -15.49
CA ALA A 280 -13.14 -52.22 -16.37
C ALA A 280 -13.15 -51.06 -17.38
N GLY A 281 -13.45 -51.35 -18.65
CA GLY A 281 -13.49 -50.37 -19.75
C GLY A 281 -12.14 -49.78 -20.15
N SER A 282 -11.01 -50.32 -19.66
CA SER A 282 -9.66 -49.77 -19.90
C SER A 282 -8.79 -50.72 -20.73
N SER A 283 -7.68 -50.21 -21.25
CA SER A 283 -6.68 -51.00 -21.98
C SER A 283 -5.26 -50.71 -21.47
N LYS A 284 -4.34 -51.68 -21.59
CA LYS A 284 -2.91 -51.54 -21.29
C LYS A 284 -2.07 -52.07 -22.45
N THR A 285 -1.06 -51.31 -22.87
CA THR A 285 -0.09 -51.77 -23.87
C THR A 285 1.18 -52.24 -23.18
N ILE A 286 1.49 -53.52 -23.33
CA ILE A 286 2.66 -54.16 -22.74
C ILE A 286 3.72 -54.35 -23.81
N LYS A 287 4.92 -53.84 -23.55
CA LYS A 287 6.09 -54.02 -24.41
C LYS A 287 6.79 -55.33 -24.08
N VAL A 288 7.10 -56.09 -25.13
CA VAL A 288 7.97 -57.25 -25.06
C VAL A 288 9.35 -56.81 -25.53
N LEU A 289 10.31 -56.82 -24.61
CA LEU A 289 11.67 -56.41 -24.86
C LEU A 289 12.61 -57.61 -24.66
N GLY A 290 13.75 -57.65 -25.34
CA GLY A 290 14.72 -58.72 -25.13
C GLY A 290 16.18 -58.33 -25.34
N ASP A 291 17.06 -58.93 -24.54
CA ASP A 291 18.50 -58.77 -24.68
C ASP A 291 19.01 -59.65 -25.83
N ILE A 292 19.77 -59.04 -26.75
CA ILE A 292 20.21 -59.69 -27.98
C ILE A 292 21.63 -60.22 -27.82
N LEU A 293 21.84 -61.52 -28.07
CA LEU A 293 23.15 -62.15 -27.96
C LEU A 293 24.17 -61.49 -28.91
N SER A 294 25.39 -61.21 -28.43
CA SER A 294 26.43 -60.49 -29.17
C SER A 294 26.92 -61.19 -30.44
N THR A 295 26.73 -62.51 -30.57
CA THR A 295 27.15 -63.31 -31.74
C THR A 295 26.02 -63.60 -32.72
N SER A 296 24.86 -62.96 -32.59
CA SER A 296 23.64 -63.26 -33.36
C SER A 296 23.44 -62.43 -34.63
N ALA A 297 24.44 -61.61 -35.04
CA ALA A 297 24.36 -60.83 -36.26
C ALA A 297 24.09 -61.73 -37.50
N GLY A 298 23.17 -61.29 -38.36
CA GLY A 298 22.71 -62.05 -39.53
C GLY A 298 21.47 -62.93 -39.28
N GLN A 299 21.00 -63.05 -38.04
CA GLN A 299 19.77 -63.76 -37.72
C GLN A 299 18.53 -62.86 -37.84
N ILE A 300 17.35 -63.49 -37.92
CA ILE A 300 16.05 -62.80 -37.96
C ILE A 300 15.21 -63.30 -36.78
N VAL A 301 14.78 -62.41 -35.90
CA VAL A 301 14.04 -62.76 -34.67
C VAL A 301 12.72 -62.01 -34.60
N GLY A 302 11.72 -62.65 -33.99
CA GLY A 302 10.44 -62.05 -33.65
C GLY A 302 9.78 -62.81 -32.49
N VAL A 303 8.63 -62.33 -32.05
CA VAL A 303 7.82 -62.99 -31.01
C VAL A 303 6.36 -63.05 -31.42
N SER A 304 5.66 -64.08 -30.95
CA SER A 304 4.21 -64.23 -31.10
C SER A 304 3.58 -64.60 -29.76
N LEU A 305 2.47 -63.97 -29.41
CA LEU A 305 1.72 -64.30 -28.20
C LEU A 305 0.90 -65.57 -28.43
N THR A 306 1.23 -66.65 -27.72
CA THR A 306 0.61 -67.97 -27.92
C THR A 306 -0.28 -68.41 -26.76
N SER A 307 -0.14 -67.83 -25.57
CA SER A 307 -1.04 -68.09 -24.45
C SER A 307 -1.15 -66.88 -23.51
N VAL A 308 -2.36 -66.64 -22.98
CA VAL A 308 -2.64 -65.71 -21.88
C VAL A 308 -3.56 -66.41 -20.89
N THR A 309 -3.19 -66.42 -19.60
CA THR A 309 -4.09 -66.80 -18.50
C THR A 309 -4.49 -65.54 -17.74
N SER A 310 -5.79 -65.34 -17.54
CA SER A 310 -6.32 -64.20 -16.81
C SER A 310 -7.63 -64.54 -16.09
N THR A 311 -8.11 -63.64 -15.22
CA THR A 311 -9.44 -63.77 -14.58
C THR A 311 -10.60 -63.52 -15.55
N GLY A 312 -10.35 -62.89 -16.70
CA GLY A 312 -11.33 -62.69 -17.77
C GLY A 312 -11.20 -63.72 -18.90
N THR A 313 -12.30 -64.06 -19.56
CA THR A 313 -12.28 -64.94 -20.73
C THR A 313 -11.69 -64.20 -21.94
N LEU A 314 -10.56 -64.71 -22.46
CA LEU A 314 -9.91 -64.16 -23.66
C LEU A 314 -10.76 -64.46 -24.91
N THR A 315 -11.08 -63.44 -25.70
CA THR A 315 -11.84 -63.58 -26.95
C THR A 315 -11.00 -63.49 -28.23
N THR A 316 -9.71 -63.13 -28.12
CA THR A 316 -8.76 -63.12 -29.24
C THR A 316 -8.36 -64.54 -29.66
N THR A 317 -8.36 -64.82 -30.97
CA THR A 317 -7.71 -66.01 -31.53
C THR A 317 -6.19 -65.86 -31.49
N LEU A 318 -5.50 -66.76 -30.80
CA LEU A 318 -4.04 -66.81 -30.74
C LEU A 318 -3.49 -67.70 -31.88
N PRO A 319 -2.29 -67.42 -32.43
CA PRO A 319 -1.32 -66.44 -31.95
C PRO A 319 -1.54 -65.00 -32.45
N VAL A 320 -1.17 -64.02 -31.63
CA VAL A 320 -0.96 -62.62 -32.08
C VAL A 320 0.51 -62.46 -32.44
N ASN A 321 0.81 -62.30 -33.74
CA ASN A 321 2.19 -62.27 -34.25
C ASN A 321 2.77 -60.85 -34.24
N GLY A 322 3.96 -60.69 -33.69
CA GLY A 322 4.79 -59.50 -33.90
C GLY A 322 5.55 -59.54 -35.24
N GLY A 323 6.30 -58.48 -35.51
CA GLY A 323 7.13 -58.37 -36.72
C GLY A 323 8.38 -59.26 -36.71
N TYR A 324 9.03 -59.37 -37.87
CA TYR A 324 10.35 -59.99 -38.01
C TYR A 324 11.42 -58.91 -38.07
N LEU A 325 12.43 -59.04 -37.22
CA LEU A 325 13.47 -58.03 -37.01
C LEU A 325 14.84 -58.61 -37.34
N ASN A 326 15.61 -57.91 -38.16
CA ASN A 326 16.95 -58.34 -38.58
C ASN A 326 17.98 -57.92 -37.54
N ILE A 327 18.94 -58.78 -37.23
CA ILE A 327 20.03 -58.45 -36.31
C ILE A 327 21.26 -58.03 -37.12
N ALA A 328 21.64 -56.77 -37.01
CA ALA A 328 22.81 -56.17 -37.65
C ALA A 328 24.06 -56.24 -36.76
N SER A 329 25.23 -56.11 -37.39
CA SER A 329 26.51 -55.90 -36.70
C SER A 329 26.81 -54.40 -36.61
N ALA A 330 26.92 -53.86 -35.40
CA ALA A 330 27.36 -52.50 -35.13
C ALA A 330 28.01 -52.42 -33.74
N THR A 331 28.85 -51.41 -33.50
CA THR A 331 29.46 -51.18 -32.17
C THR A 331 28.61 -50.20 -31.38
N LEU A 332 28.03 -50.65 -30.28
CA LEU A 332 27.28 -49.80 -29.35
C LEU A 332 28.21 -49.10 -28.35
N GLY A 333 27.77 -47.97 -27.81
CA GLY A 333 28.33 -47.38 -26.60
C GLY A 333 28.25 -48.35 -25.42
N THR A 334 28.95 -48.02 -24.33
CA THR A 334 29.00 -48.87 -23.12
C THR A 334 28.56 -48.07 -21.89
N LEU A 335 27.82 -48.71 -20.98
CA LEU A 335 27.41 -48.14 -19.70
C LEU A 335 27.90 -49.04 -18.55
N ALA A 336 28.88 -48.59 -17.77
CA ALA A 336 29.48 -49.39 -16.70
C ALA A 336 29.35 -48.73 -15.33
N PHE A 337 28.63 -49.35 -14.40
CA PHE A 337 28.45 -48.88 -13.02
C PHE A 337 29.62 -49.29 -12.13
N SER A 338 30.15 -48.36 -11.33
CA SER A 338 31.19 -48.65 -10.33
C SER A 338 30.74 -49.69 -9.31
N THR A 339 31.67 -50.48 -8.78
CA THR A 339 31.42 -51.38 -7.65
C THR A 339 31.10 -50.63 -6.36
N ALA A 340 31.60 -49.39 -6.22
CA ALA A 340 31.34 -48.54 -5.06
C ALA A 340 30.05 -47.72 -5.23
N THR A 341 29.14 -47.87 -4.26
CA THR A 341 27.89 -47.11 -4.16
C THR A 341 27.80 -46.44 -2.79
N THR A 342 27.45 -45.16 -2.76
CA THR A 342 27.26 -44.38 -1.53
C THR A 342 25.76 -44.16 -1.24
N PRO A 343 25.35 -43.88 0.00
CA PRO A 343 26.15 -43.68 1.21
C PRO A 343 26.72 -44.98 1.80
N THR A 344 27.76 -44.84 2.64
CA THR A 344 28.40 -45.94 3.39
C THR A 344 28.03 -45.95 4.88
N ALA A 345 27.19 -45.01 5.32
CA ALA A 345 26.76 -44.91 6.71
C ALA A 345 25.89 -46.13 7.10
N THR A 346 26.09 -46.64 8.31
CA THR A 346 25.32 -47.76 8.89
C THR A 346 24.16 -47.29 9.77
N SER A 347 24.10 -46.00 10.10
CA SER A 347 22.99 -45.39 10.81
C SER A 347 22.79 -43.94 10.36
N VAL A 348 21.56 -43.46 10.42
CA VAL A 348 21.19 -42.10 10.01
C VAL A 348 20.02 -41.58 10.83
N ASP A 349 20.10 -40.30 11.20
CA ASP A 349 18.97 -39.60 11.81
C ASP A 349 17.92 -39.24 10.77
N PRO A 350 16.62 -39.37 11.09
CA PRO A 350 15.54 -38.87 10.24
C PRO A 350 15.75 -37.41 9.84
N GLN A 351 15.79 -37.16 8.55
CA GLN A 351 16.09 -35.84 7.96
C GLN A 351 15.58 -35.75 6.52
N ASN A 352 15.43 -34.53 6.02
CA ASN A 352 15.12 -34.28 4.62
C ASN A 352 16.41 -34.25 3.78
N ASP A 353 16.26 -34.41 2.45
CA ASP A 353 17.35 -34.25 1.48
C ASP A 353 18.55 -35.20 1.70
N TYR A 354 18.31 -36.40 2.24
CA TYR A 354 19.37 -37.39 2.43
C TYR A 354 19.70 -38.13 1.12
N THR A 355 20.98 -38.30 0.81
CA THR A 355 21.40 -39.11 -0.35
C THR A 355 21.21 -40.59 -0.02
N VAL A 356 20.23 -41.23 -0.64
CA VAL A 356 19.89 -42.64 -0.37
C VAL A 356 20.62 -43.62 -1.30
N TRP A 357 21.10 -43.15 -2.45
CA TRP A 357 21.90 -43.93 -3.40
C TRP A 357 22.70 -43.01 -4.32
N GLN A 358 23.96 -43.35 -4.61
CA GLN A 358 24.76 -42.67 -5.62
C GLN A 358 25.83 -43.63 -6.15
N ASN A 359 26.07 -43.58 -7.46
CA ASN A 359 27.10 -44.36 -8.13
C ASN A 359 27.80 -43.51 -9.20
N THR A 360 29.08 -43.81 -9.45
CA THR A 360 29.82 -43.25 -10.58
C THR A 360 29.77 -44.22 -11.75
N VAL A 361 29.21 -43.77 -12.87
CA VAL A 361 28.98 -44.58 -14.07
C VAL A 361 29.92 -44.13 -15.18
N THR A 362 30.59 -45.07 -15.83
CA THR A 362 31.47 -44.79 -16.96
C THR A 362 30.73 -45.02 -18.26
N VAL A 363 30.63 -43.98 -19.09
CA VAL A 363 30.10 -44.04 -20.44
C VAL A 363 31.27 -44.13 -21.44
N GLY A 364 31.27 -45.16 -22.28
CA GLY A 364 32.37 -45.45 -23.20
C GLY A 364 32.18 -44.87 -24.60
N THR A 365 32.22 -45.74 -25.62
CA THR A 365 32.41 -45.42 -27.05
C THR A 365 31.54 -44.28 -27.61
N HIS A 366 30.26 -44.23 -27.26
CA HIS A 366 29.32 -43.18 -27.69
C HIS A 366 28.59 -42.57 -26.50
N ALA A 367 28.05 -41.37 -26.68
CA ALA A 367 27.15 -40.78 -25.70
C ALA A 367 25.86 -41.61 -25.60
N LEU A 368 25.26 -41.65 -24.41
CA LEU A 368 24.07 -42.44 -24.13
C LEU A 368 22.94 -41.57 -23.62
N ASN A 369 21.73 -41.79 -24.11
CA ASN A 369 20.52 -41.16 -23.61
C ASN A 369 19.90 -42.03 -22.51
N LEU A 370 20.02 -41.61 -21.25
CA LEU A 370 19.36 -42.25 -20.12
C LEU A 370 17.84 -42.02 -20.20
N LYS A 371 17.09 -43.10 -20.35
CA LYS A 371 15.62 -43.10 -20.47
C LYS A 371 14.90 -43.60 -19.23
N ALA A 372 15.53 -44.46 -18.40
CA ALA A 372 14.93 -44.89 -17.15
C ALA A 372 15.98 -45.35 -16.14
N LEU A 373 15.67 -45.19 -14.85
CA LEU A 373 16.40 -45.78 -13.72
C LEU A 373 15.42 -46.25 -12.65
N SER A 374 15.54 -47.50 -12.21
CA SER A 374 14.78 -48.07 -11.11
C SER A 374 15.72 -48.51 -9.98
N LEU A 375 15.39 -48.17 -8.73
CA LEU A 375 16.10 -48.63 -7.54
C LEU A 375 15.13 -49.31 -6.59
N ARG A 376 15.53 -50.45 -6.04
CA ARG A 376 14.76 -51.18 -5.03
C ARG A 376 15.29 -50.90 -3.63
N ASN A 377 14.42 -50.63 -2.67
CA ASN A 377 14.78 -50.78 -1.27
C ASN A 377 14.86 -52.26 -0.90
N VAL A 378 16.00 -52.69 -0.33
CA VAL A 378 16.20 -54.04 0.22
C VAL A 378 16.30 -54.08 1.75
N GLY A 379 16.01 -52.95 2.42
CA GLY A 379 15.89 -52.87 3.88
C GLY A 379 14.47 -53.14 4.41
N SER A 380 14.28 -53.02 5.72
CA SER A 380 13.02 -53.30 6.43
C SER A 380 12.02 -52.14 6.55
N ILE A 381 12.31 -50.97 5.96
CA ILE A 381 11.36 -49.85 5.91
C ILE A 381 10.07 -50.19 5.16
N ASN A 382 8.98 -49.53 5.55
CA ASN A 382 7.75 -49.48 4.75
C ASN A 382 7.91 -48.49 3.59
N THR A 383 7.07 -48.62 2.56
CA THR A 383 7.11 -47.76 1.36
C THR A 383 6.84 -46.27 1.64
N SER A 384 6.26 -45.97 2.81
CA SER A 384 5.96 -44.60 3.27
C SER A 384 7.01 -43.99 4.20
N ASP A 385 8.01 -44.75 4.67
CA ASP A 385 8.97 -44.24 5.66
C ASP A 385 9.97 -43.25 5.01
N ILE A 386 10.26 -43.46 3.72
CA ILE A 386 11.08 -42.57 2.89
C ILE A 386 10.25 -42.08 1.72
N LYS A 387 10.27 -40.77 1.47
CA LYS A 387 9.44 -40.11 0.45
C LYS A 387 10.22 -39.14 -0.41
N ASN A 388 9.57 -38.66 -1.46
CA ASN A 388 10.06 -37.61 -2.35
C ASN A 388 11.45 -37.92 -2.94
N PHE A 389 11.60 -39.11 -3.51
CA PHE A 389 12.83 -39.50 -4.19
C PHE A 389 13.09 -38.59 -5.40
N ARG A 390 14.31 -38.09 -5.52
CA ARG A 390 14.73 -37.10 -6.52
C ARG A 390 15.99 -37.61 -7.22
N LEU A 391 15.92 -37.77 -8.55
CA LEU A 391 17.03 -38.23 -9.38
C LEU A 391 17.85 -37.03 -9.88
N TYR A 392 19.14 -37.05 -9.60
CA TYR A 392 20.13 -36.11 -10.09
C TYR A 392 21.17 -36.82 -10.96
N VAL A 393 21.54 -36.19 -12.09
CA VAL A 393 22.67 -36.61 -12.93
C VAL A 393 23.60 -35.42 -13.14
N ASP A 394 24.88 -35.59 -12.83
CA ASP A 394 25.90 -34.53 -12.89
C ASP A 394 25.43 -33.22 -12.18
N GLY A 395 24.67 -33.38 -11.08
CA GLY A 395 24.13 -32.28 -10.27
C GLY A 395 22.78 -31.72 -10.72
N SER A 396 22.26 -32.08 -11.90
CA SER A 396 20.96 -31.61 -12.40
C SER A 396 19.81 -32.50 -11.92
N LEU A 397 18.77 -31.93 -11.32
CA LEU A 397 17.51 -32.64 -11.02
C LEU A 397 16.80 -33.01 -12.33
N LEU A 398 16.40 -34.27 -12.47
CA LEU A 398 15.74 -34.77 -13.69
C LEU A 398 14.30 -35.25 -13.44
N SER A 399 14.04 -35.88 -12.29
CA SER A 399 12.74 -36.47 -11.99
C SER A 399 12.53 -36.61 -10.49
N THR A 400 11.27 -36.59 -10.06
CA THR A 400 10.84 -36.75 -8.68
C THR A 400 9.75 -37.81 -8.60
N VAL A 401 9.86 -38.73 -7.66
CA VAL A 401 8.88 -39.79 -7.39
C VAL A 401 8.52 -39.77 -5.91
N ALA A 402 7.22 -39.69 -5.61
CA ALA A 402 6.75 -39.43 -4.26
C ALA A 402 7.04 -40.58 -3.28
N ASN A 403 6.89 -41.84 -3.69
CA ASN A 403 7.01 -43.00 -2.81
C ASN A 403 7.55 -44.22 -3.57
N LEU A 404 7.99 -45.24 -2.83
CA LEU A 404 8.24 -46.57 -3.38
C LEU A 404 6.92 -47.23 -3.80
N ASP A 405 6.95 -48.06 -4.84
CA ASP A 405 5.84 -48.92 -5.24
C ASP A 405 5.66 -50.11 -4.28
N SER A 406 4.62 -50.92 -4.52
CA SER A 406 4.31 -52.09 -3.68
C SER A 406 5.41 -53.17 -3.67
N ASN A 407 6.31 -53.16 -4.66
CA ASN A 407 7.44 -54.08 -4.78
C ASN A 407 8.73 -53.50 -4.17
N GLY A 408 8.66 -52.28 -3.64
CA GLY A 408 9.77 -51.55 -3.04
C GLY A 408 10.67 -50.83 -4.05
N TYR A 409 10.23 -50.63 -5.29
CA TYR A 409 10.96 -49.88 -6.30
C TYR A 409 10.57 -48.40 -6.33
N VAL A 410 11.55 -47.55 -6.62
CA VAL A 410 11.35 -46.21 -7.19
C VAL A 410 11.80 -46.25 -8.64
N THR A 411 10.92 -45.91 -9.58
CA THR A 411 11.23 -45.84 -11.01
C THR A 411 11.17 -44.40 -11.51
N PHE A 412 12.28 -43.91 -12.04
CA PHE A 412 12.40 -42.62 -12.69
C PHE A 412 12.28 -42.82 -14.21
N ASP A 413 11.13 -42.49 -14.78
CA ASP A 413 10.89 -42.50 -16.22
C ASP A 413 11.34 -41.16 -16.84
N LEU A 414 12.34 -41.22 -17.72
CA LEU A 414 12.88 -40.10 -18.49
C LEU A 414 12.61 -40.29 -19.99
N SER A 415 11.76 -41.24 -20.39
CA SER A 415 11.55 -41.58 -21.81
C SER A 415 11.05 -40.40 -22.64
N ALA A 416 10.25 -39.51 -22.06
CA ALA A 416 9.75 -38.29 -22.70
C ALA A 416 10.81 -37.18 -22.81
N ALA A 417 11.81 -37.17 -21.91
CA ALA A 417 12.90 -36.18 -21.90
C ALA A 417 14.22 -36.85 -21.47
N PRO A 418 14.85 -37.67 -22.34
CA PRO A 418 16.03 -38.45 -21.96
C PRO A 418 17.21 -37.55 -21.61
N LYS A 419 18.00 -37.96 -20.60
CA LYS A 419 19.24 -37.25 -20.26
C LYS A 419 20.40 -37.80 -21.07
N SER A 420 20.99 -36.98 -21.92
CA SER A 420 22.26 -37.32 -22.58
C SER A 420 23.40 -37.39 -21.56
N LEU A 421 24.13 -38.49 -21.61
CA LEU A 421 25.34 -38.80 -20.85
C LEU A 421 26.50 -38.84 -21.84
N ALA A 422 27.36 -37.83 -21.81
CA ALA A 422 28.57 -37.84 -22.64
C ALA A 422 29.59 -38.89 -22.15
N THR A 423 30.57 -39.22 -22.98
CA THR A 423 31.62 -40.19 -22.65
C THR A 423 32.42 -39.76 -21.40
N GLY A 424 32.99 -40.72 -20.67
CA GLY A 424 33.68 -40.51 -19.39
C GLY A 424 32.82 -40.82 -18.15
N GLY A 425 33.31 -40.42 -16.97
CA GLY A 425 32.64 -40.64 -15.69
C GLY A 425 31.46 -39.69 -15.47
N ARG A 426 30.33 -40.24 -15.01
CA ARG A 426 29.06 -39.54 -14.73
C ARG A 426 28.59 -39.88 -13.33
N ILE A 427 28.05 -38.90 -12.61
CA ILE A 427 27.50 -39.13 -11.28
C ILE A 427 25.99 -39.22 -11.38
N ILE A 428 25.45 -40.37 -10.98
CA ILE A 428 24.01 -40.57 -10.81
C ILE A 428 23.71 -40.65 -9.32
N LYS A 429 22.83 -39.78 -8.82
CA LYS A 429 22.50 -39.62 -7.40
C LYS A 429 21.00 -39.59 -7.19
N VAL A 430 20.52 -40.28 -6.17
CA VAL A 430 19.14 -40.23 -5.69
C VAL A 430 19.10 -39.70 -4.26
N VAL A 431 18.30 -38.67 -4.06
CA VAL A 431 18.06 -38.00 -2.77
C VAL A 431 16.62 -38.24 -2.34
N ALA A 432 16.34 -38.40 -1.05
CA ALA A 432 15.00 -38.57 -0.53
C ALA A 432 14.86 -38.03 0.91
N ASP A 433 13.63 -37.91 1.39
CA ASP A 433 13.32 -37.47 2.75
C ASP A 433 13.03 -38.68 3.64
N ILE A 434 13.78 -38.82 4.74
CA ILE A 434 13.59 -39.88 5.75
C ILE A 434 12.60 -39.36 6.78
N THR A 435 11.34 -39.75 6.62
CA THR A 435 10.20 -39.19 7.39
C THR A 435 9.69 -40.09 8.51
N GLY A 436 10.16 -41.34 8.56
CA GLY A 436 9.76 -42.32 9.57
C GLY A 436 10.66 -43.56 9.53
N GLY A 437 10.16 -44.69 10.02
CA GLY A 437 10.89 -45.96 10.00
C GLY A 437 11.99 -46.08 11.06
N SER A 438 11.88 -45.39 12.20
CA SER A 438 12.80 -45.56 13.33
C SER A 438 13.04 -47.03 13.65
N THR A 439 14.30 -47.38 13.92
CA THR A 439 14.87 -48.72 14.11
C THR A 439 14.83 -49.66 12.89
N ARG A 440 14.17 -49.28 11.80
CA ARG A 440 14.19 -50.03 10.53
C ARG A 440 15.40 -49.65 9.70
N THR A 441 15.74 -50.52 8.77
CA THR A 441 16.85 -50.29 7.84
C THR A 441 16.34 -49.93 6.45
N PHE A 442 17.06 -49.08 5.74
CA PHE A 442 16.89 -48.94 4.30
C PHE A 442 18.21 -49.19 3.58
N ALA A 443 18.12 -49.67 2.35
CA ALA A 443 19.24 -49.88 1.46
C ALA A 443 18.73 -49.81 0.02
N MET A 444 18.96 -48.69 -0.65
CA MET A 444 18.58 -48.57 -2.06
C MET A 444 19.58 -49.33 -2.94
N SER A 445 19.07 -50.04 -3.93
CA SER A 445 19.85 -50.98 -4.74
C SER A 445 19.39 -50.96 -6.19
N LEU A 446 20.33 -50.80 -7.11
CA LEU A 446 20.15 -51.13 -8.52
C LEU A 446 20.34 -52.65 -8.66
N ARG A 447 19.27 -53.40 -8.89
CA ARG A 447 19.27 -54.86 -8.70
C ARG A 447 19.76 -55.62 -9.93
N GLN A 448 19.34 -55.18 -11.11
CA GLN A 448 19.56 -55.88 -12.36
C GLN A 448 19.93 -54.90 -13.48
N ALA A 449 20.59 -55.38 -14.55
CA ALA A 449 20.95 -54.54 -15.69
C ALA A 449 19.72 -53.88 -16.35
N SER A 450 18.58 -54.57 -16.36
CA SER A 450 17.33 -54.06 -16.94
C SER A 450 16.59 -53.06 -16.05
N ASP A 451 17.08 -52.76 -14.85
CA ASP A 451 16.57 -51.63 -14.03
C ASP A 451 17.05 -50.27 -14.57
N VAL A 452 17.91 -50.25 -15.59
CA VAL A 452 18.34 -49.03 -16.27
C VAL A 452 18.15 -49.17 -17.77
N THR A 453 17.63 -48.12 -18.39
CA THR A 453 17.49 -48.03 -19.84
C THR A 453 18.32 -46.86 -20.33
N ALA A 454 19.39 -47.15 -21.08
CA ALA A 454 20.20 -46.16 -21.76
C ALA A 454 20.30 -46.50 -23.24
N VAL A 455 20.13 -45.51 -24.11
CA VAL A 455 20.08 -45.69 -25.56
C VAL A 455 21.28 -45.01 -26.20
N ASP A 456 22.01 -45.72 -27.05
CA ASP A 456 23.09 -45.17 -27.86
C ASP A 456 22.59 -43.98 -28.68
N SER A 457 23.25 -42.83 -28.59
CA SER A 457 22.81 -41.61 -29.26
C SER A 457 22.87 -41.70 -30.78
N ASP A 458 23.75 -42.54 -31.31
CA ASP A 458 24.10 -42.57 -32.73
C ASP A 458 23.32 -43.68 -33.44
N LEU A 459 23.16 -44.82 -32.76
CA LEU A 459 22.46 -46.00 -33.28
C LEU A 459 21.00 -46.10 -32.83
N ASN A 460 20.59 -45.31 -31.83
CA ASN A 460 19.26 -45.33 -31.22
C ASN A 460 18.83 -46.73 -30.74
N GLN A 461 19.80 -47.54 -30.29
CA GLN A 461 19.59 -48.87 -29.72
C GLN A 461 19.95 -48.88 -28.23
N ALA A 462 19.23 -49.66 -27.44
CA ALA A 462 19.49 -49.75 -26.00
C ALA A 462 20.79 -50.53 -25.70
N VAL A 463 21.57 -50.00 -24.76
CA VAL A 463 22.88 -50.52 -24.37
C VAL A 463 22.76 -51.36 -23.11
N LEU A 464 23.44 -52.51 -23.08
CA LEU A 464 23.51 -53.35 -21.89
C LEU A 464 24.33 -52.67 -20.78
N ALA A 465 23.68 -52.43 -19.65
CA ALA A 465 24.36 -51.95 -18.45
C ALA A 465 25.23 -53.06 -17.86
N THR A 466 26.47 -52.70 -17.54
CA THR A 466 27.47 -53.61 -16.97
C THR A 466 27.96 -53.11 -15.63
N GLY A 467 28.59 -54.00 -14.86
CA GLY A 467 29.46 -53.59 -13.78
C GLY A 467 30.84 -53.24 -14.32
N ASN A 468 31.47 -52.20 -13.77
CA ASN A 468 32.91 -51.98 -13.92
C ASN A 468 33.68 -52.96 -13.01
N ASP A 469 33.46 -54.26 -13.20
CA ASP A 469 34.30 -55.31 -12.61
C ASP A 469 35.37 -55.65 -13.64
N THR A 470 36.62 -55.76 -13.20
CA THR A 470 37.77 -56.19 -14.02
C THR A 470 37.63 -57.64 -14.53
N SER A 471 36.52 -58.33 -14.25
CA SER A 471 36.21 -59.67 -14.71
C SER A 471 35.40 -59.66 -16.02
N SER A 472 35.95 -60.29 -17.05
CA SER A 472 35.41 -60.36 -18.42
C SER A 472 34.18 -61.26 -18.59
N THR A 473 33.35 -61.46 -17.55
CA THR A 473 32.24 -62.44 -17.57
C THR A 473 30.85 -61.85 -17.82
N GLY A 474 30.73 -60.57 -18.17
CA GLY A 474 29.50 -60.00 -18.71
C GLY A 474 28.25 -60.10 -17.82
N THR A 475 28.40 -60.37 -16.51
CA THR A 475 27.27 -60.54 -15.57
C THR A 475 27.11 -59.30 -14.70
N PHE A 476 25.91 -58.70 -14.66
CA PHE A 476 25.64 -57.52 -13.84
C PHE A 476 25.41 -57.91 -12.37
N ALA A 477 26.26 -57.42 -11.46
CA ALA A 477 26.05 -57.54 -10.02
C ALA A 477 25.32 -56.30 -9.47
N ALA A 478 24.40 -56.50 -8.53
CA ALA A 478 23.62 -55.43 -7.92
C ALA A 478 24.51 -54.32 -7.31
N ARG A 479 24.10 -53.05 -7.48
CA ARG A 479 24.78 -51.88 -6.93
C ARG A 479 23.96 -51.31 -5.78
N SER A 480 24.27 -51.77 -4.58
CA SER A 480 23.57 -51.41 -3.34
C SER A 480 24.35 -50.38 -2.53
N ALA A 481 23.66 -49.38 -1.99
CA ALA A 481 24.20 -48.59 -0.89
C ALA A 481 24.29 -49.45 0.39
N THR A 482 25.09 -49.00 1.37
CA THR A 482 25.15 -49.65 2.68
C THR A 482 23.78 -49.60 3.36
N SER A 483 23.40 -50.70 4.02
CA SER A 483 22.17 -50.72 4.81
C SER A 483 22.33 -49.86 6.05
N ALA A 484 21.49 -48.82 6.16
CA ALA A 484 21.51 -47.87 7.26
C ALA A 484 20.29 -48.05 8.16
N THR A 485 20.51 -48.12 9.47
CA THR A 485 19.45 -48.09 10.50
C THR A 485 19.03 -46.66 10.77
N ILE A 486 17.74 -46.38 10.63
CA ILE A 486 17.14 -45.10 11.01
C ILE A 486 17.11 -45.02 12.54
N THR A 487 17.71 -43.99 13.13
CA THR A 487 17.81 -43.87 14.60
C THR A 487 16.43 -43.69 15.25
N ALA A 488 16.34 -44.03 16.55
CA ALA A 488 15.14 -43.81 17.35
C ALA A 488 14.89 -42.31 17.56
N GLY A 489 13.63 -41.91 17.73
CA GLY A 489 13.31 -40.50 17.88
C GLY A 489 13.80 -39.88 19.20
N SER A 490 13.91 -38.56 19.19
CA SER A 490 14.30 -37.74 20.35
C SER A 490 13.27 -36.64 20.59
N LEU A 491 13.30 -36.03 21.79
CA LEU A 491 12.43 -34.90 22.12
C LEU A 491 13.22 -33.81 22.85
N SER A 492 13.20 -32.59 22.31
CA SER A 492 13.76 -31.41 22.96
C SER A 492 12.66 -30.56 23.61
N VAL A 493 12.97 -29.98 24.78
CA VAL A 493 12.08 -29.07 25.50
C VAL A 493 12.80 -27.75 25.76
N THR A 494 12.15 -26.63 25.46
CA THR A 494 12.67 -25.27 25.71
C THR A 494 11.57 -24.36 26.23
N LYS A 495 11.92 -23.31 26.98
CA LYS A 495 10.95 -22.26 27.33
C LYS A 495 10.45 -21.58 26.04
N ALA A 496 9.14 -21.43 25.89
CA ALA A 496 8.57 -20.75 24.74
C ALA A 496 8.84 -19.24 24.81
N ALA A 497 9.01 -18.60 23.66
CA ALA A 497 9.07 -17.13 23.59
C ALA A 497 7.77 -16.47 24.07
N SER A 498 6.65 -17.18 23.99
CA SER A 498 5.32 -16.76 24.44
C SER A 498 5.07 -16.95 25.95
N SER A 499 6.07 -17.43 26.72
CA SER A 499 5.92 -17.54 28.17
C SER A 499 5.60 -16.17 28.76
N PRO A 500 4.56 -16.03 29.60
CA PRO A 500 4.16 -14.75 30.18
C PRO A 500 5.29 -14.09 30.97
N SER A 501 5.30 -12.75 31.02
CA SER A 501 6.26 -11.96 31.82
C SER A 501 5.61 -10.76 32.50
N SER A 502 4.30 -10.55 32.30
CA SER A 502 3.56 -9.46 32.94
C SER A 502 3.23 -9.81 34.37
N ASP A 503 3.13 -8.79 35.22
CA ASP A 503 2.65 -8.95 36.58
C ASP A 503 1.20 -9.47 36.61
N ILE A 504 0.86 -10.17 37.67
CA ILE A 504 -0.49 -10.71 37.90
C ILE A 504 -1.07 -10.09 39.16
N ALA A 505 -2.39 -9.91 39.21
CA ALA A 505 -3.01 -9.31 40.38
C ALA A 505 -3.06 -10.28 41.58
N VAL A 506 -2.99 -9.74 42.79
CA VAL A 506 -3.21 -10.48 44.04
C VAL A 506 -4.52 -11.26 43.97
N ALA A 507 -4.52 -12.52 44.42
CA ALA A 507 -5.69 -13.40 44.45
C ALA A 507 -6.27 -13.83 43.08
N SER A 508 -5.57 -13.54 41.97
CA SER A 508 -5.99 -14.01 40.64
C SER A 508 -6.10 -15.53 40.60
N SER A 509 -7.14 -16.06 39.95
CA SER A 509 -7.33 -17.50 39.74
C SER A 509 -7.12 -17.89 38.28
N ASN A 510 -6.70 -19.14 38.05
CA ASN A 510 -6.51 -19.75 36.73
C ASN A 510 -5.64 -18.89 35.79
N VAL A 511 -4.50 -18.44 36.29
CA VAL A 511 -3.57 -17.58 35.57
C VAL A 511 -2.54 -18.44 34.86
N LYS A 512 -2.18 -18.07 33.63
CA LYS A 512 -1.11 -18.72 32.88
C LYS A 512 0.24 -18.27 33.45
N LEU A 513 1.06 -19.21 33.90
CA LEU A 513 2.32 -18.93 34.58
C LEU A 513 3.57 -19.28 33.75
N GLY A 514 3.43 -20.16 32.75
CA GLY A 514 4.55 -20.55 31.90
C GLY A 514 4.11 -21.20 30.60
N SER A 515 4.96 -21.10 29.58
CA SER A 515 4.81 -21.80 28.29
C SER A 515 6.12 -22.45 27.88
N PHE A 516 6.02 -23.67 27.36
CA PHE A 516 7.16 -24.50 26.96
C PHE A 516 6.91 -25.13 25.58
N GLU A 517 7.95 -25.19 24.76
CA GLU A 517 7.94 -25.84 23.45
C GLU A 517 8.53 -27.24 23.54
N PHE A 518 7.79 -28.22 23.03
CA PHE A 518 8.16 -29.62 22.95
C PHE A 518 8.27 -29.99 21.48
N ARG A 519 9.44 -30.48 21.04
CA ARG A 519 9.69 -30.82 19.63
C ARG A 519 10.18 -32.26 19.52
N ALA A 520 9.39 -33.09 18.86
CA ALA A 520 9.75 -34.47 18.55
C ALA A 520 10.47 -34.54 17.21
N ALA A 521 11.59 -35.26 17.19
CA ALA A 521 12.35 -35.57 15.98
C ALA A 521 12.35 -37.08 15.76
N GLY A 522 12.26 -37.49 14.50
CA GLY A 522 12.31 -38.89 14.06
C GLY A 522 11.01 -39.67 14.16
N GLU A 523 10.33 -39.65 15.31
CA GLU A 523 9.04 -40.32 15.49
C GLU A 523 8.11 -39.55 16.44
N ASN A 524 6.83 -39.91 16.45
CA ASN A 524 5.88 -39.35 17.43
C ASN A 524 6.27 -39.84 18.83
N ILE A 525 6.36 -38.92 19.79
CA ILE A 525 6.70 -39.25 21.18
C ILE A 525 5.47 -39.08 22.06
N LYS A 526 5.05 -40.15 22.73
CA LYS A 526 4.01 -40.11 23.77
C LYS A 526 4.66 -39.74 25.10
N ILE A 527 4.06 -38.79 25.81
CA ILE A 527 4.51 -38.38 27.15
C ILE A 527 3.45 -38.82 28.15
N GLU A 528 3.84 -39.66 29.10
CA GLU A 528 2.92 -40.29 30.04
C GLU A 528 2.70 -39.44 31.28
N ASN A 529 3.74 -38.73 31.73
CA ASN A 529 3.67 -37.81 32.84
C ASN A 529 4.72 -36.69 32.74
N LEU A 530 4.47 -35.56 33.42
CA LEU A 530 5.41 -34.46 33.57
C LEU A 530 5.48 -34.02 35.04
N ASN A 531 6.67 -33.61 35.46
CA ASN A 531 6.90 -33.01 36.77
C ASN A 531 6.88 -31.49 36.64
N VAL A 532 6.01 -30.83 37.41
CA VAL A 532 5.90 -29.37 37.46
C VAL A 532 6.21 -28.91 38.88
N GLN A 533 7.11 -27.94 38.99
CA GLN A 533 7.51 -27.28 40.24
C GLN A 533 7.03 -25.82 40.22
N ALA A 534 6.67 -25.30 41.38
CA ALA A 534 6.43 -23.88 41.59
C ALA A 534 7.28 -23.38 42.77
N ASP A 535 7.85 -22.20 42.59
CA ASP A 535 8.60 -21.48 43.62
C ASP A 535 7.98 -20.10 43.85
N THR A 536 7.70 -19.75 45.10
CA THR A 536 7.16 -18.44 45.51
C THR A 536 8.14 -17.74 46.45
N SER A 537 8.43 -16.45 46.22
CA SER A 537 9.56 -15.80 46.91
C SER A 537 9.30 -15.35 48.35
N ILE A 538 8.04 -15.31 48.81
CA ILE A 538 7.69 -14.79 50.14
C ILE A 538 7.00 -15.86 50.99
N HIS A 539 5.86 -16.38 50.53
CA HIS A 539 5.07 -17.33 51.33
C HIS A 539 5.72 -18.70 51.40
N ASN A 540 6.48 -19.11 50.38
CA ASN A 540 7.05 -20.45 50.26
C ASN A 540 5.99 -21.55 50.47
N GLY A 541 4.78 -21.33 49.93
CA GLY A 541 3.59 -22.16 50.18
C GLY A 541 3.05 -22.88 48.95
N GLY A 542 3.78 -22.89 47.84
CA GLY A 542 3.33 -23.47 46.58
C GLY A 542 2.21 -22.67 45.93
N LEU A 543 1.49 -23.29 45.00
CA LEU A 543 0.35 -22.69 44.28
C LEU A 543 -0.86 -23.62 44.27
N ASP A 544 -2.04 -23.06 44.48
CA ASP A 544 -3.32 -23.76 44.40
C ASP A 544 -3.75 -24.00 42.93
N ASN A 545 -4.48 -25.09 42.67
CA ASN A 545 -5.15 -25.38 41.40
C ASN A 545 -4.25 -25.41 40.14
N GLY A 546 -3.06 -25.99 40.25
CA GLY A 546 -2.16 -26.25 39.12
C GLY A 546 -2.78 -27.12 38.01
N LYS A 547 -2.64 -26.70 36.75
CA LYS A 547 -3.14 -27.38 35.56
C LYS A 547 -2.11 -27.37 34.44
N VAL A 548 -2.09 -28.43 33.66
CA VAL A 548 -1.24 -28.56 32.46
C VAL A 548 -2.14 -28.56 31.23
N PHE A 549 -1.82 -27.73 30.24
CA PHE A 549 -2.52 -27.68 28.95
C PHE A 549 -1.56 -28.06 27.84
N PHE A 550 -2.00 -28.91 26.92
CA PHE A 550 -1.29 -29.25 25.70
C PHE A 550 -2.05 -28.67 24.50
N ASN A 551 -1.41 -27.77 23.75
CA ASN A 551 -2.01 -27.09 22.59
C ASN A 551 -3.40 -26.47 22.89
N GLY A 552 -3.56 -25.89 24.08
CA GLY A 552 -4.80 -25.22 24.50
C GLY A 552 -5.87 -26.13 25.10
N VAL A 553 -5.64 -27.45 25.19
CA VAL A 553 -6.55 -28.40 25.86
C VAL A 553 -5.93 -28.87 27.17
N GLN A 554 -6.70 -28.84 28.27
CA GLN A 554 -6.20 -29.35 29.55
C GLN A 554 -5.90 -30.84 29.44
N VAL A 555 -4.71 -31.23 29.87
CA VAL A 555 -4.25 -32.63 29.97
C VAL A 555 -3.94 -32.93 31.44
N GLY A 556 -4.35 -34.11 31.90
CA GLY A 556 -4.22 -34.50 33.31
C GLY A 556 -5.24 -33.81 34.25
N SER A 557 -5.17 -34.13 35.54
CA SER A 557 -6.03 -33.56 36.58
C SER A 557 -5.50 -32.22 37.10
N THR A 558 -6.38 -31.40 37.68
CA THR A 558 -5.96 -30.26 38.51
C THR A 558 -5.29 -30.76 39.79
N LYS A 559 -4.16 -30.17 40.20
CA LYS A 559 -3.43 -30.50 41.43
C LYS A 559 -2.75 -29.26 42.00
N ASP A 560 -2.63 -29.16 43.31
CA ASP A 560 -1.81 -28.11 43.93
C ASP A 560 -0.34 -28.34 43.61
N LEU A 561 0.37 -27.26 43.27
CA LEU A 561 1.81 -27.26 43.06
C LEU A 561 2.49 -27.02 44.40
N SER A 562 3.29 -27.97 44.87
CA SER A 562 4.04 -27.83 46.12
C SER A 562 5.23 -26.89 45.95
N GLU A 563 5.55 -26.13 47.00
CA GLU A 563 6.71 -25.22 47.01
C GLU A 563 8.02 -26.00 46.78
N GLY A 564 8.81 -25.57 45.80
CA GLY A 564 10.16 -26.10 45.56
C GLY A 564 10.24 -27.60 45.27
N ALA A 565 9.09 -28.29 45.10
CA ALA A 565 9.01 -29.72 44.89
C ALA A 565 8.26 -30.06 43.61
N SER A 566 8.67 -31.16 42.97
CA SER A 566 8.03 -31.65 41.74
C SER A 566 6.68 -32.28 42.03
N VAL A 567 5.63 -31.77 41.39
CA VAL A 567 4.30 -32.38 41.35
C VAL A 567 4.11 -33.10 40.02
N ASN A 568 3.83 -34.40 40.08
CA ASN A 568 3.68 -35.23 38.89
C ASN A 568 2.25 -35.16 38.33
N PHE A 569 2.11 -34.80 37.06
CA PHE A 569 0.88 -34.83 36.30
C PHE A 569 0.92 -36.00 35.32
N THR A 570 -0.09 -36.88 35.38
CA THR A 570 -0.21 -38.05 34.49
C THR A 570 -1.23 -37.79 33.39
N PHE A 571 -0.91 -38.13 32.15
CA PHE A 571 -1.70 -37.80 30.96
C PHE A 571 -2.35 -39.00 30.26
N GLY A 572 -2.01 -40.22 30.66
CA GLY A 572 -2.53 -41.44 30.02
C GLY A 572 -2.19 -41.47 28.52
N SER A 573 -3.20 -41.56 27.66
CA SER A 573 -3.05 -41.56 26.19
C SER A 573 -3.19 -40.19 25.53
N SER A 574 -3.32 -39.10 26.30
CA SER A 574 -3.75 -37.80 25.76
C SER A 574 -2.64 -36.91 25.21
N LEU A 575 -1.36 -37.19 25.52
CA LEU A 575 -0.24 -36.32 25.14
C LEU A 575 0.73 -37.03 24.20
N ILE A 576 0.59 -36.76 22.90
CA ILE A 576 1.51 -37.20 21.85
C ILE A 576 2.03 -35.97 21.11
N VAL A 577 3.35 -35.81 21.08
CA VAL A 577 4.02 -34.79 20.27
C VAL A 577 4.38 -35.43 18.93
N ASN A 578 3.75 -34.96 17.85
CA ASN A 578 4.00 -35.50 16.52
C ASN A 578 5.35 -35.03 15.97
N ALA A 579 6.10 -35.94 15.34
CA ALA A 579 7.37 -35.61 14.72
C ALA A 579 7.21 -34.47 13.69
N GLY A 580 8.18 -33.55 13.66
CA GLY A 580 8.16 -32.41 12.75
C GLY A 580 7.17 -31.30 13.14
N THR A 581 6.45 -31.44 14.25
CA THR A 581 5.57 -30.40 14.81
C THR A 581 6.10 -29.87 16.15
N THR A 582 5.64 -28.69 16.54
CA THR A 582 5.92 -28.13 17.88
C THR A 582 4.67 -28.24 18.74
N GLY A 583 4.77 -28.98 19.83
CA GLY A 583 3.75 -29.02 20.88
C GLY A 583 3.98 -27.92 21.91
N ILE A 584 2.90 -27.27 22.37
CA ILE A 584 2.97 -26.24 23.40
C ILE A 584 2.39 -26.78 24.70
N ILE A 585 3.18 -26.70 25.77
CA ILE A 585 2.74 -26.97 27.13
C ILE A 585 2.59 -25.65 27.88
N ASP A 586 1.38 -25.39 28.37
CA ASP A 586 1.06 -24.23 29.19
C ASP A 586 0.73 -24.67 30.62
N ILE A 587 1.29 -23.97 31.60
CA ILE A 587 1.00 -24.21 33.02
C ILE A 587 0.14 -23.09 33.55
N TYR A 588 -0.94 -23.45 34.22
CA TYR A 588 -1.86 -22.54 34.89
C TYR A 588 -1.92 -22.86 36.38
N ALA A 589 -2.07 -21.86 37.24
CA ALA A 589 -2.41 -22.03 38.66
C ALA A 589 -3.08 -20.75 39.20
N ASP A 590 -3.50 -20.78 40.46
CA ASP A 590 -4.00 -19.62 41.17
C ASP A 590 -2.84 -18.88 41.84
N ALA A 591 -2.92 -17.54 41.93
CA ALA A 591 -2.01 -16.69 42.71
C ALA A 591 -2.33 -16.77 44.22
N LYS A 592 -2.41 -18.02 44.71
CA LYS A 592 -2.67 -18.40 46.09
C LYS A 592 -1.77 -19.56 46.45
N THR A 593 -1.29 -19.60 47.68
CA THR A 593 -0.62 -20.79 48.25
C THR A 593 -1.52 -22.02 48.16
N SER A 594 -0.95 -23.22 48.24
CA SER A 594 -1.73 -24.48 48.17
C SER A 594 -2.76 -24.66 49.30
N THR A 595 -2.73 -23.82 50.34
CA THR A 595 -3.75 -23.78 51.40
C THR A 595 -4.80 -22.68 51.20
N GLY A 596 -4.79 -21.99 50.05
CA GLY A 596 -5.76 -20.97 49.68
C GLY A 596 -5.45 -19.53 50.13
N THR A 597 -4.30 -19.28 50.76
CA THR A 597 -3.87 -17.92 51.13
C THR A 597 -3.43 -17.14 49.89
N ASN A 598 -3.97 -15.94 49.66
CA ASN A 598 -3.57 -15.07 48.54
C ASN A 598 -2.09 -14.69 48.64
N LEU A 599 -1.37 -14.76 47.52
CA LEU A 599 0.00 -14.26 47.45
C LEU A 599 0.03 -12.73 47.62
N SER A 600 1.12 -12.24 48.21
CA SER A 600 1.27 -10.82 48.56
C SER A 600 1.74 -9.98 47.37
N ALA A 601 1.49 -8.68 47.40
CA ALA A 601 2.10 -7.79 46.41
C ALA A 601 3.63 -7.84 46.51
N THR A 602 4.31 -7.70 45.38
CA THR A 602 5.77 -7.86 45.15
C THR A 602 6.33 -9.28 45.25
N GLU A 603 5.50 -10.27 45.57
CA GLU A 603 5.90 -11.67 45.57
C GLU A 603 6.12 -12.18 44.15
N THR A 604 7.13 -13.01 43.93
CA THR A 604 7.39 -13.58 42.61
C THR A 604 7.08 -15.06 42.56
N ILE A 605 6.58 -15.52 41.42
CA ILE A 605 6.28 -16.90 41.08
C ILE A 605 7.23 -17.36 39.97
N LEU A 606 7.86 -18.52 40.13
CA LEU A 606 8.59 -19.22 39.08
C LEU A 606 7.99 -20.61 38.90
N VAL A 607 7.63 -20.97 37.68
CA VAL A 607 7.20 -22.33 37.34
C VAL A 607 8.27 -23.02 36.50
N THR A 608 8.58 -24.25 36.88
CA THR A 608 9.60 -25.07 36.20
C THR A 608 8.99 -26.40 35.78
N VAL A 609 9.16 -26.77 34.51
CA VAL A 609 8.99 -28.17 34.10
C VAL A 609 10.27 -28.90 34.48
N ALA A 610 10.22 -29.62 35.59
CA ALA A 610 11.37 -30.31 36.15
C ALA A 610 11.76 -31.52 35.30
N VAL A 611 12.94 -32.10 35.58
CA VAL A 611 13.38 -33.33 34.91
C VAL A 611 12.29 -34.40 35.05
N GLY A 612 11.94 -35.01 33.92
CA GLY A 612 10.95 -36.08 33.87
C GLY A 612 11.38 -37.29 34.72
N THR A 613 10.40 -38.08 35.15
CA THR A 613 10.71 -39.41 35.72
C THR A 613 11.43 -40.25 34.66
N SER A 614 12.39 -41.09 35.06
CA SER A 614 13.10 -41.95 34.11
C SER A 614 12.11 -42.77 33.28
N GLY A 615 12.15 -42.61 31.95
CA GLY A 615 11.25 -43.30 31.03
C GLY A 615 9.81 -42.77 30.99
N ASN A 616 9.56 -41.52 31.41
CA ASN A 616 8.22 -40.91 31.37
C ASN A 616 7.68 -40.58 29.98
N ALA A 617 8.46 -40.81 28.93
CA ALA A 617 8.03 -40.72 27.54
C ALA A 617 8.47 -41.94 26.74
N GLN A 618 7.75 -42.22 25.66
CA GLN A 618 8.01 -43.38 24.80
C GLN A 618 7.83 -43.01 23.32
N GLY A 619 8.74 -43.48 22.48
CA GLY A 619 8.58 -43.44 21.02
C GLY A 619 7.44 -44.35 20.56
N MET A 620 6.51 -43.82 19.77
CA MET A 620 5.32 -44.56 19.32
C MET A 620 5.62 -45.68 18.32
N SER A 621 6.77 -45.63 17.64
CA SER A 621 7.18 -46.64 16.65
C SER A 621 8.32 -47.52 17.18
N SER A 622 9.35 -46.90 17.77
CA SER A 622 10.52 -47.62 18.31
C SER A 622 10.26 -48.28 19.65
N LEU A 623 9.25 -47.81 20.40
CA LEU A 623 8.99 -48.13 21.81
C LEU A 623 10.15 -47.77 22.76
N ASN A 624 11.15 -47.03 22.27
CA ASN A 624 12.27 -46.55 23.08
C ASN A 624 11.76 -45.62 24.18
N THR A 625 12.28 -45.78 25.40
CA THR A 625 11.91 -44.93 26.53
C THR A 625 12.83 -43.71 26.59
N LEU A 626 12.25 -42.55 26.90
CA LEU A 626 12.94 -41.27 27.04
C LEU A 626 12.63 -40.64 28.38
N THR A 627 13.55 -39.82 28.87
CA THR A 627 13.34 -38.92 30.01
C THR A 627 13.07 -37.51 29.48
N VAL A 628 11.89 -36.98 29.74
CA VAL A 628 11.38 -35.74 29.15
C VAL A 628 10.80 -34.80 30.22
N PRO A 629 11.28 -33.55 30.33
CA PRO A 629 12.51 -33.06 29.74
C PRO A 629 13.72 -33.75 30.41
N ALA A 630 14.82 -33.88 29.67
CA ALA A 630 16.07 -34.45 30.19
C ALA A 630 16.79 -33.49 31.17
N THR A 631 16.50 -32.19 31.08
CA THR A 631 16.98 -31.13 31.97
C THR A 631 15.80 -30.27 32.40
N ALA A 632 15.83 -29.71 33.61
CA ALA A 632 14.75 -28.83 34.07
C ALA A 632 14.70 -27.55 33.23
N VAL A 633 13.49 -27.10 32.89
CA VAL A 633 13.28 -25.89 32.09
C VAL A 633 12.36 -24.94 32.87
N ALA A 634 12.91 -23.82 33.29
CA ALA A 634 12.17 -22.78 34.00
C ALA A 634 11.44 -21.83 33.03
N ALA A 635 10.27 -21.33 33.43
CA ALA A 635 9.55 -20.26 32.75
C ALA A 635 10.20 -18.89 33.06
N ASN A 636 9.53 -17.79 32.68
CA ASN A 636 9.89 -16.49 33.23
C ASN A 636 9.36 -16.38 34.68
N THR A 637 10.02 -15.57 35.49
CA THR A 637 9.51 -15.14 36.78
C THR A 637 8.36 -14.14 36.59
N ILE A 638 7.25 -14.33 37.31
CA ILE A 638 6.07 -13.44 37.30
C ILE A 638 5.96 -12.75 38.66
N THR A 639 5.70 -11.45 38.70
CA THR A 639 5.46 -10.73 39.96
C THR A 639 3.97 -10.61 40.24
N VAL A 640 3.56 -10.85 41.48
CA VAL A 640 2.23 -10.53 41.99
C VAL A 640 2.23 -9.06 42.38
N ALA A 641 1.30 -8.27 41.85
CA ALA A 641 1.22 -6.85 42.11
C ALA A 641 -0.18 -6.45 42.59
N ALA A 642 -0.23 -5.49 43.51
CA ALA A 642 -1.48 -4.85 43.89
C ALA A 642 -2.00 -3.98 42.74
N SER A 643 -3.31 -3.74 42.75
CA SER A 643 -3.94 -2.75 41.88
C SER A 643 -3.44 -1.35 42.21
N THR A 644 -3.16 -0.53 41.20
CA THR A 644 -2.73 0.87 41.39
C THR A 644 -3.50 1.80 40.48
N LEU A 645 -3.85 2.98 40.98
CA LEU A 645 -4.41 4.08 40.21
C LEU A 645 -3.55 5.33 40.43
N THR A 646 -3.18 6.01 39.36
CA THR A 646 -2.36 7.23 39.42
C THR A 646 -3.04 8.38 38.71
N THR A 647 -2.79 9.59 39.19
CA THR A 647 -3.23 10.85 38.59
C THR A 647 -1.99 11.68 38.29
N THR A 648 -1.90 12.26 37.09
CA THR A 648 -0.80 13.15 36.69
C THR A 648 -1.31 14.36 35.92
N LYS A 649 -0.61 15.50 36.01
CA LYS A 649 -0.94 16.70 35.22
C LYS A 649 -0.71 16.43 33.74
N TYR A 650 -1.70 16.74 32.88
CA TYR A 650 -1.55 16.57 31.44
C TYR A 650 -0.68 17.69 30.83
N SER A 651 0.50 17.33 30.34
CA SER A 651 1.48 18.30 29.80
C SER A 651 1.04 18.96 28.49
N GLY A 652 0.13 18.34 27.72
CA GLY A 652 -0.40 18.89 26.48
C GLY A 652 -1.33 20.10 26.67
N TYR A 653 -1.69 20.43 27.93
CA TYR A 653 -2.42 21.64 28.26
C TYR A 653 -1.57 22.51 29.20
N GLY A 654 -1.15 23.67 28.69
CA GLY A 654 -0.32 24.64 29.42
C GLY A 654 -1.15 25.65 30.23
N ASN A 655 -0.47 26.50 30.98
CA ASN A 655 -1.09 27.62 31.70
C ASN A 655 -1.74 28.60 30.70
N GLN A 656 -2.85 29.23 31.08
CA GLN A 656 -3.62 30.13 30.20
C GLN A 656 -4.01 31.41 30.94
N THR A 657 -4.30 32.47 30.19
CA THR A 657 -5.00 33.66 30.71
C THR A 657 -6.41 33.67 30.14
N MET A 658 -7.41 33.91 30.99
CA MET A 658 -8.83 33.96 30.62
C MET A 658 -9.51 35.15 31.31
N VAL A 659 -10.62 35.61 30.76
CA VAL A 659 -11.39 36.73 31.34
C VAL A 659 -12.45 36.24 32.33
N ALA A 660 -12.81 37.12 33.27
CA ALA A 660 -14.01 36.94 34.08
C ALA A 660 -15.26 36.89 33.18
N GLY A 661 -16.26 36.08 33.55
CA GLY A 661 -17.49 35.87 32.78
C GLY A 661 -17.38 34.86 31.64
N ARG A 662 -16.21 34.20 31.47
CA ARG A 662 -16.02 33.19 30.41
C ARG A 662 -16.76 31.90 30.75
N ASN A 663 -17.72 31.53 29.91
CA ASN A 663 -18.43 30.25 30.03
C ASN A 663 -17.61 29.09 29.44
N ASN A 664 -17.78 27.89 29.99
CA ASN A 664 -17.15 26.63 29.60
C ASN A 664 -15.63 26.80 29.40
N ALA A 665 -14.99 27.50 30.34
CA ALA A 665 -13.55 27.66 30.42
C ALA A 665 -12.91 26.33 30.85
N LYS A 666 -11.96 25.81 30.04
CA LYS A 666 -11.12 24.68 30.46
C LYS A 666 -10.17 25.20 31.54
N ILE A 667 -10.27 24.67 32.76
CA ILE A 667 -9.48 25.15 33.91
C ILE A 667 -8.40 24.16 34.38
N GLY A 668 -8.37 22.96 33.80
CA GLY A 668 -7.35 21.96 34.10
C GLY A 668 -7.48 20.73 33.21
N SER A 669 -6.43 19.91 33.17
CA SER A 669 -6.40 18.63 32.47
C SER A 669 -5.41 17.68 33.14
N PHE A 670 -5.83 16.43 33.34
CA PHE A 670 -5.06 15.40 34.02
C PHE A 670 -5.21 14.04 33.36
N VAL A 671 -4.23 13.16 33.56
CA VAL A 671 -4.22 11.78 33.08
C VAL A 671 -4.40 10.84 34.26
N LEU A 672 -5.39 9.95 34.15
CA LEU A 672 -5.57 8.80 35.03
C LEU A 672 -4.90 7.59 34.40
N SER A 673 -4.18 6.79 35.19
CA SER A 673 -3.56 5.56 34.71
C SER A 673 -3.78 4.40 35.68
N ALA A 674 -4.25 3.26 35.16
CA ALA A 674 -4.30 1.99 35.88
C ALA A 674 -2.94 1.28 35.79
N GLY A 675 -2.62 0.49 36.82
CA GLY A 675 -1.40 -0.34 36.86
C GLY A 675 -1.39 -1.48 35.84
N SER A 676 -0.27 -2.20 35.74
CA SER A 676 -0.06 -3.32 34.82
C SER A 676 -0.77 -4.62 35.23
N SER A 677 -1.10 -4.77 36.51
CA SER A 677 -1.58 -6.02 37.12
C SER A 677 -3.05 -6.33 36.83
N GLU A 678 -3.92 -5.32 36.90
CA GLU A 678 -5.34 -5.45 36.58
C GLU A 678 -5.96 -4.10 36.18
N GLY A 679 -7.18 -4.15 35.63
CA GLY A 679 -7.97 -2.95 35.40
C GLY A 679 -8.57 -2.38 36.68
N VAL A 680 -8.89 -1.10 36.63
CA VAL A 680 -9.52 -0.32 37.72
C VAL A 680 -10.82 0.26 37.21
N ASN A 681 -11.90 0.09 37.96
CA ASN A 681 -13.09 0.91 37.81
C ASN A 681 -12.95 2.16 38.70
N VAL A 682 -12.82 3.32 38.10
CA VAL A 682 -12.79 4.58 38.86
C VAL A 682 -14.21 4.93 39.26
N ASP A 683 -14.44 5.05 40.57
CA ASP A 683 -15.75 5.25 41.19
C ASP A 683 -15.98 6.73 41.55
N THR A 684 -14.92 7.45 41.89
CA THR A 684 -15.01 8.88 42.24
C THR A 684 -13.80 9.67 41.74
N LEU A 685 -14.07 10.77 41.04
CA LEU A 685 -13.09 11.79 40.72
C LEU A 685 -13.28 12.97 41.66
N THR A 686 -12.20 13.43 42.30
CA THR A 686 -12.24 14.55 43.23
C THR A 686 -11.43 15.71 42.69
N ILE A 687 -12.08 16.85 42.48
CA ILE A 687 -11.44 18.09 42.07
C ILE A 687 -11.26 19.01 43.27
N ALA A 688 -10.02 19.31 43.61
CA ALA A 688 -9.67 20.22 44.68
C ALA A 688 -9.64 21.67 44.20
N LEU A 689 -10.27 22.58 44.95
CA LEU A 689 -10.28 24.02 44.71
C LEU A 689 -10.05 24.76 46.03
N SER A 690 -9.29 25.86 46.00
CA SER A 690 -9.23 26.78 47.14
C SER A 690 -10.58 27.50 47.33
N THR A 691 -10.83 28.05 48.51
CA THR A 691 -12.04 28.85 48.80
C THR A 691 -12.24 29.98 47.79
N ALA A 692 -11.16 30.67 47.40
CA ALA A 692 -11.21 31.75 46.41
C ALA A 692 -11.54 31.24 45.00
N ASN A 693 -10.98 30.10 44.58
CA ASN A 693 -11.23 29.53 43.27
C ASN A 693 -12.66 29.00 43.16
N ALA A 694 -13.16 28.32 44.19
CA ALA A 694 -14.54 27.83 44.25
C ALA A 694 -15.56 28.98 44.16
N ALA A 695 -15.29 30.10 44.85
CA ALA A 695 -16.14 31.30 44.80
C ALA A 695 -16.10 32.05 43.45
N SER A 696 -15.10 31.76 42.60
CA SER A 696 -14.93 32.42 41.28
C SER A 696 -15.53 31.62 40.12
N LEU A 697 -16.09 30.43 40.40
CA LEU A 697 -16.51 29.45 39.40
C LEU A 697 -17.95 29.00 39.60
N THR A 698 -18.62 28.66 38.50
CA THR A 698 -19.90 27.92 38.50
C THR A 698 -19.84 26.80 37.45
N ASN A 699 -20.79 25.86 37.49
CA ASN A 699 -20.92 24.77 36.50
C ASN A 699 -19.63 23.95 36.26
N LEU A 700 -18.97 23.52 37.33
CA LEU A 700 -17.78 22.66 37.25
C LEU A 700 -18.15 21.30 36.64
N THR A 701 -17.51 20.98 35.52
CA THR A 701 -17.84 19.89 34.61
C THR A 701 -16.57 19.12 34.25
N LEU A 702 -16.63 17.79 34.24
CA LEU A 702 -15.55 16.95 33.73
C LEU A 702 -15.89 16.47 32.33
N LYS A 703 -14.90 16.42 31.43
CA LYS A 703 -15.05 15.87 30.09
C LYS A 703 -13.90 14.93 29.75
N ASP A 704 -14.22 13.88 29.02
CA ASP A 704 -13.24 13.05 28.33
C ASP A 704 -12.54 13.90 27.26
N ALA A 705 -11.21 14.02 27.34
CA ALA A 705 -10.48 14.91 26.44
C ALA A 705 -10.48 14.44 24.97
N ALA A 706 -10.64 13.14 24.73
CA ALA A 706 -10.61 12.56 23.38
C ALA A 706 -11.98 12.68 22.68
N THR A 707 -13.07 12.50 23.43
CA THR A 707 -14.43 12.45 22.86
C THR A 707 -15.25 13.72 23.13
N GLY A 708 -14.86 14.54 24.10
CA GLY A 708 -15.64 15.69 24.58
C GLY A 708 -16.86 15.30 25.42
N ALA A 709 -17.09 14.00 25.67
CA ALA A 709 -18.21 13.52 26.45
C ALA A 709 -18.10 13.94 27.92
N GLN A 710 -19.21 14.38 28.52
CA GLN A 710 -19.25 14.74 29.93
C GLN A 710 -19.07 13.50 30.81
N ILE A 711 -18.34 13.66 31.92
CA ILE A 711 -18.10 12.64 32.94
C ILE A 711 -18.73 13.08 34.25
N GLY A 712 -19.60 12.24 34.81
CA GLY A 712 -20.34 12.55 36.03
C GLY A 712 -21.35 13.68 35.86
N THR A 713 -21.89 14.16 36.97
CA THR A 713 -22.88 15.24 37.02
C THR A 713 -22.20 16.60 37.21
N VAL A 714 -22.70 17.63 36.50
CA VAL A 714 -22.21 19.01 36.66
C VAL A 714 -22.42 19.48 38.09
N LYS A 715 -21.41 20.12 38.68
CA LYS A 715 -21.52 20.82 39.96
C LYS A 715 -21.81 22.29 39.69
N THR A 716 -23.08 22.68 39.79
CA THR A 716 -23.54 24.06 39.54
C THR A 716 -22.88 25.06 40.51
N THR A 717 -22.68 24.67 41.76
CA THR A 717 -21.96 25.46 42.77
C THR A 717 -20.74 24.68 43.27
N PRO A 718 -19.54 24.94 42.74
CA PRO A 718 -18.30 24.31 43.20
C PRO A 718 -18.03 24.65 44.68
N GLY A 719 -17.67 23.65 45.48
CA GLY A 719 -17.27 23.79 46.88
C GLY A 719 -15.75 23.77 47.09
N ALA A 720 -15.32 24.01 48.32
CA ALA A 720 -13.94 23.90 48.78
C ALA A 720 -13.89 23.03 50.07
N PRO A 721 -12.80 22.27 50.31
CA PRO A 721 -11.61 22.15 49.47
C PRO A 721 -11.78 21.17 48.29
N THR A 722 -12.85 20.38 48.23
CA THR A 722 -12.99 19.27 47.28
C THR A 722 -14.38 19.17 46.66
N ASN A 723 -14.44 18.70 45.42
CA ASN A 723 -15.65 18.45 44.65
C ASN A 723 -15.64 17.00 44.14
N ALA A 724 -16.46 16.14 44.73
CA ALA A 724 -16.55 14.74 44.35
C ALA A 724 -17.57 14.49 43.23
N PHE A 725 -17.14 13.79 42.18
CA PHE A 725 -17.93 13.34 41.05
C PHE A 725 -18.01 11.81 41.09
N GLY A 726 -19.20 11.27 41.38
CA GLY A 726 -19.46 9.84 41.22
C GLY A 726 -19.43 9.46 39.75
N VAL A 727 -18.64 8.44 39.41
CA VAL A 727 -18.40 7.99 38.04
C VAL A 727 -18.37 6.47 37.99
N ASN A 728 -18.47 5.91 36.79
CA ASN A 728 -18.26 4.49 36.53
C ASN A 728 -17.32 4.36 35.33
N LEU A 729 -16.04 4.62 35.58
CA LEU A 729 -15.04 4.72 34.51
C LEU A 729 -14.08 3.52 34.57
N ALA A 730 -14.33 2.55 33.72
CA ALA A 730 -13.45 1.40 33.56
C ALA A 730 -12.14 1.79 32.83
N LEU A 731 -11.02 1.46 33.46
CA LEU A 731 -9.69 1.49 32.89
C LEU A 731 -9.14 0.06 32.84
N ALA A 732 -8.79 -0.45 31.66
CA ALA A 732 -8.10 -1.74 31.56
C ALA A 732 -6.68 -1.66 32.15
N ALA A 733 -6.06 -2.80 32.43
CA ALA A 733 -4.67 -2.84 32.87
C ALA A 733 -3.76 -2.06 31.90
N SER A 734 -2.85 -1.24 32.43
CA SER A 734 -1.98 -0.32 31.69
C SER A 734 -2.70 0.75 30.85
N GLN A 735 -4.02 0.92 31.01
CA GLN A 735 -4.76 1.94 30.28
C GLN A 735 -4.65 3.31 30.95
N THR A 736 -4.54 4.34 30.12
CA THR A 736 -4.57 5.74 30.55
C THR A 736 -5.77 6.47 29.97
N LYS A 737 -6.28 7.48 30.67
CA LYS A 737 -7.35 8.35 30.19
C LYS A 737 -7.14 9.80 30.59
N THR A 738 -7.25 10.71 29.63
CA THR A 738 -7.12 12.16 29.86
C THR A 738 -8.49 12.77 30.14
N ILE A 739 -8.61 13.45 31.27
CA ILE A 739 -9.81 14.14 31.72
C ILE A 739 -9.56 15.64 31.75
N ASP A 740 -10.44 16.39 31.12
CA ASP A 740 -10.46 17.85 31.13
C ASP A 740 -11.48 18.37 32.14
N ILE A 741 -11.11 19.43 32.84
CA ILE A 741 -11.95 20.13 33.80
C ILE A 741 -12.40 21.44 33.16
N TYR A 742 -13.71 21.64 33.08
CA TYR A 742 -14.36 22.85 32.59
C TYR A 742 -15.15 23.52 33.72
N ALA A 743 -15.26 24.85 33.70
CA ALA A 743 -16.16 25.62 34.56
C ALA A 743 -16.51 26.95 33.88
N ASP A 744 -17.56 27.60 34.34
CA ASP A 744 -17.82 29.01 33.99
C ASP A 744 -17.09 29.89 35.00
N ILE A 745 -16.30 30.85 34.52
CA ILE A 745 -15.69 31.88 35.36
C ILE A 745 -16.74 32.96 35.58
N LEU A 746 -17.09 33.27 36.84
CA LEU A 746 -18.10 34.28 37.13
C LEU A 746 -17.67 35.66 36.60
N THR A 747 -18.63 36.48 36.18
CA THR A 747 -18.37 37.87 35.75
C THR A 747 -17.79 38.73 36.89
N ALA A 748 -18.14 38.39 38.14
CA ALA A 748 -17.61 39.03 39.34
C ALA A 748 -16.31 38.39 39.88
N ALA A 749 -15.69 37.46 39.14
CA ALA A 749 -14.43 36.86 39.57
C ALA A 749 -13.31 37.91 39.63
N ASN A 750 -12.59 37.94 40.75
CA ASN A 750 -11.45 38.85 40.93
C ASN A 750 -10.27 38.42 40.05
N ALA A 751 -9.42 39.39 39.66
CA ALA A 751 -8.14 39.08 39.02
C ALA A 751 -7.27 38.20 39.94
N GLY A 752 -6.66 37.16 39.38
CA GLY A 752 -5.90 36.18 40.17
C GLY A 752 -5.68 34.86 39.45
N THR A 753 -5.23 33.83 40.16
CA THR A 753 -4.95 32.51 39.57
C THR A 753 -5.92 31.43 40.07
N ILE A 754 -6.50 30.69 39.15
CA ILE A 754 -7.24 29.46 39.39
C ILE A 754 -6.30 28.28 39.14
N ALA A 755 -6.12 27.43 40.14
CA ALA A 755 -5.39 26.18 40.05
C ALA A 755 -6.24 25.08 40.69
N ALA A 756 -6.62 24.08 39.90
CA ALA A 756 -7.33 22.91 40.38
C ALA A 756 -6.35 21.81 40.79
N GLY A 757 -6.73 20.99 41.78
CA GLY A 757 -6.12 19.70 42.03
C GLY A 757 -7.04 18.57 41.55
N ALA A 758 -6.49 17.43 41.19
CA ALA A 758 -7.26 16.24 40.87
C ALA A 758 -6.74 15.01 41.62
N ALA A 759 -7.67 14.26 42.23
CA ALA A 759 -7.47 12.96 42.85
C ALA A 759 -8.55 11.99 42.35
N ALA A 760 -8.33 10.70 42.54
CA ALA A 760 -9.31 9.68 42.14
C ALA A 760 -9.31 8.51 43.11
N THR A 761 -10.47 7.90 43.31
CA THR A 761 -10.62 6.62 44.00
C THR A 761 -11.38 5.66 43.11
N GLY A 762 -11.07 4.38 43.22
CA GLY A 762 -11.71 3.33 42.46
C GLY A 762 -11.59 1.98 43.12
N THR A 763 -12.04 0.98 42.40
CA THR A 763 -11.98 -0.41 42.80
C THR A 763 -11.31 -1.20 41.68
N GLY A 764 -10.28 -1.97 42.03
CA GLY A 764 -9.67 -2.94 41.14
C GLY A 764 -10.68 -4.01 40.69
N THR A 765 -10.41 -4.68 39.58
CA THR A 765 -11.31 -5.72 39.02
C THR A 765 -11.56 -6.85 40.03
N LEU A 766 -10.61 -7.09 40.94
CA LEU A 766 -10.69 -8.07 42.03
C LEU A 766 -11.26 -7.51 43.34
N GLY A 767 -11.82 -6.30 43.35
CA GLY A 767 -12.56 -5.74 44.49
C GLY A 767 -11.72 -4.94 45.50
N THR A 768 -10.43 -4.76 45.26
CA THR A 768 -9.56 -3.97 46.15
C THR A 768 -9.70 -2.47 45.89
N SER A 769 -9.85 -1.67 46.95
CA SER A 769 -9.88 -0.21 46.81
C SER A 769 -8.52 0.35 46.39
N VAL A 770 -8.52 1.28 45.43
CA VAL A 770 -7.34 2.01 44.95
C VAL A 770 -7.56 3.51 45.03
N THR A 771 -6.50 4.24 45.34
CA THR A 771 -6.53 5.71 45.44
C THR A 771 -5.34 6.32 44.71
N ALA A 772 -5.62 7.33 43.89
CA ALA A 772 -4.63 8.20 43.30
C ALA A 772 -4.54 9.52 44.08
N SER A 773 -3.32 9.89 44.46
CA SER A 773 -3.06 11.13 45.20
C SER A 773 -3.44 12.39 44.42
N ASN A 774 -3.76 13.46 45.15
CA ASN A 774 -4.08 14.75 44.57
C ASN A 774 -2.86 15.39 43.88
N VAL A 775 -3.02 15.82 42.62
CA VAL A 775 -2.00 16.52 41.85
C VAL A 775 -2.50 17.91 41.44
N THR A 776 -1.69 18.95 41.70
CA THR A 776 -1.95 20.32 41.22
C THR A 776 -1.79 20.39 39.69
N LEU A 777 -2.78 20.96 39.02
CA LEU A 777 -2.88 20.99 37.57
C LEU A 777 -2.32 22.29 36.96
N GLN A 778 -2.92 22.78 35.88
CA GLN A 778 -2.56 24.02 35.20
C GLN A 778 -2.96 25.25 36.02
N THR A 779 -2.23 26.34 35.83
CA THR A 779 -2.57 27.65 36.37
C THR A 779 -3.32 28.45 35.30
N ILE A 780 -4.53 28.88 35.62
CA ILE A 780 -5.35 29.76 34.79
C ILE A 780 -5.37 31.13 35.44
N THR A 781 -4.86 32.14 34.76
CA THR A 781 -4.89 33.52 35.25
C THR A 781 -6.18 34.18 34.79
N VAL A 782 -7.02 34.63 35.73
CA VAL A 782 -8.14 35.53 35.46
C VAL A 782 -7.58 36.94 35.27
N GLY A 783 -7.63 37.44 34.04
CA GLY A 783 -7.08 38.72 33.62
C GLY A 783 -7.90 39.38 32.50
N ASN A 784 -7.38 40.45 31.89
CA ASN A 784 -8.11 41.20 30.87
C ASN A 784 -7.83 40.68 29.44
N GLY A 785 -8.85 40.68 28.60
CA GLY A 785 -8.71 40.57 27.15
C GLY A 785 -8.37 41.92 26.51
N SER A 786 -7.75 41.89 25.34
CA SER A 786 -7.50 43.09 24.53
C SER A 786 -7.93 42.89 23.08
N LEU A 787 -8.42 43.95 22.45
CA LEU A 787 -8.67 44.03 21.01
C LEU A 787 -7.99 45.27 20.43
N THR A 788 -7.31 45.13 19.30
CA THR A 788 -6.65 46.24 18.58
C THR A 788 -7.11 46.33 17.14
N LEU A 789 -7.15 47.55 16.60
CA LEU A 789 -7.43 47.86 15.19
C LEU A 789 -6.20 48.46 14.51
N ALA A 790 -5.90 48.02 13.29
CA ALA A 790 -4.91 48.65 12.43
C ALA A 790 -5.31 48.55 10.95
N VAL A 791 -4.58 49.25 10.09
CA VAL A 791 -4.62 49.01 8.63
C VAL A 791 -3.95 47.67 8.35
N ALA A 792 -4.57 46.83 7.52
CA ALA A 792 -4.02 45.52 7.20
C ALA A 792 -2.79 45.64 6.28
N ALA A 793 -1.88 44.67 6.36
CA ALA A 793 -0.69 44.64 5.49
C ALA A 793 -1.02 44.58 3.98
N ASN A 794 -2.19 44.02 3.60
CA ASN A 794 -2.64 43.91 2.22
C ASN A 794 -3.70 44.99 1.85
N ASN A 795 -3.63 46.16 2.50
CA ASN A 795 -4.45 47.31 2.15
C ASN A 795 -4.22 47.70 0.67
N PRO A 796 -5.28 47.95 -0.12
CA PRO A 796 -5.14 48.13 -1.57
C PRO A 796 -4.30 49.36 -1.92
N THR A 797 -3.47 49.24 -2.97
CA THR A 797 -2.63 50.35 -3.48
C THR A 797 -3.51 51.46 -4.04
N SER A 798 -3.11 52.71 -3.84
CA SER A 798 -3.78 53.88 -4.39
C SER A 798 -3.87 53.79 -5.92
N ALA A 799 -4.99 54.26 -6.51
CA ALA A 799 -5.22 54.17 -7.95
C ALA A 799 -6.14 55.27 -8.48
N ASN A 800 -6.10 55.53 -9.79
CA ASN A 800 -7.19 56.20 -10.49
C ASN A 800 -8.32 55.21 -10.75
N VAL A 801 -9.57 55.61 -10.52
CA VAL A 801 -10.77 54.79 -10.70
C VAL A 801 -11.82 55.53 -11.52
N ILE A 802 -12.52 54.79 -12.38
CA ILE A 802 -13.46 55.36 -13.33
C ILE A 802 -14.82 55.57 -12.67
N ALA A 803 -15.40 56.76 -12.83
CA ALA A 803 -16.76 57.08 -12.40
C ALA A 803 -17.78 56.11 -13.03
N GLY A 804 -18.68 55.56 -12.23
CA GLY A 804 -19.60 54.49 -12.63
C GLY A 804 -19.13 53.08 -12.23
N SER A 805 -17.92 52.92 -11.68
CA SER A 805 -17.43 51.64 -11.17
C SER A 805 -18.16 51.24 -9.88
N THR A 806 -18.49 49.96 -9.74
CA THR A 806 -19.10 49.39 -8.53
C THR A 806 -18.13 48.46 -7.82
N ASN A 807 -18.34 48.28 -6.51
CA ASN A 807 -17.61 47.35 -5.66
C ASN A 807 -16.08 47.51 -5.76
N VAL A 808 -15.60 48.76 -5.69
CA VAL A 808 -14.18 49.12 -5.70
C VAL A 808 -13.61 48.95 -4.29
N LYS A 809 -12.62 48.05 -4.10
CA LYS A 809 -11.97 47.86 -2.81
C LYS A 809 -11.05 49.04 -2.49
N VAL A 810 -11.40 49.82 -1.47
CA VAL A 810 -10.68 51.06 -1.11
C VAL A 810 -9.95 51.00 0.22
N GLY A 811 -10.21 49.97 1.05
CA GLY A 811 -9.50 49.77 2.30
C GLY A 811 -9.55 48.32 2.80
N GLN A 812 -8.55 47.94 3.59
CA GLN A 812 -8.57 46.72 4.38
C GLN A 812 -8.03 46.99 5.78
N PHE A 813 -8.77 46.56 6.80
CA PHE A 813 -8.42 46.72 8.21
C PHE A 813 -8.25 45.37 8.89
N VAL A 814 -7.46 45.35 9.95
CA VAL A 814 -7.18 44.15 10.74
C VAL A 814 -7.55 44.37 12.21
N PHE A 815 -8.24 43.38 12.77
CA PHE A 815 -8.60 43.31 14.18
C PHE A 815 -7.86 42.13 14.81
N THR A 816 -7.18 42.37 15.92
CA THR A 816 -6.37 41.36 16.61
C THR A 816 -6.78 41.29 18.08
N ALA A 817 -7.18 40.09 18.53
CA ALA A 817 -7.60 39.85 19.90
C ALA A 817 -6.58 39.01 20.68
N ALA A 818 -6.43 39.30 21.96
CA ALA A 818 -5.63 38.49 22.90
C ALA A 818 -6.44 38.16 24.15
N ASN A 819 -6.24 36.95 24.67
CA ASN A 819 -6.88 36.36 25.87
C ASN A 819 -8.42 36.18 25.82
N ASP A 820 -9.11 36.92 24.95
CA ASP A 820 -10.55 36.84 24.74
C ASP A 820 -10.91 36.99 23.25
N SER A 821 -12.09 36.52 22.87
CA SER A 821 -12.64 36.71 21.53
C SER A 821 -13.69 37.81 21.55
N TYR A 822 -13.84 38.52 20.43
CA TYR A 822 -14.74 39.66 20.32
C TYR A 822 -15.64 39.52 19.11
N THR A 823 -16.87 40.01 19.22
CA THR A 823 -17.77 40.27 18.11
C THR A 823 -17.89 41.77 17.94
N ILE A 824 -17.57 42.30 16.76
CA ILE A 824 -17.86 43.69 16.42
C ILE A 824 -19.33 43.76 16.00
N GLU A 825 -20.11 44.55 16.73
CA GLU A 825 -21.57 44.71 16.54
C GLU A 825 -21.90 46.01 15.79
N LYS A 826 -21.07 47.06 15.95
CA LYS A 826 -21.25 48.33 15.25
C LYS A 826 -19.93 48.89 14.74
N LEU A 827 -19.97 49.46 13.54
CA LEU A 827 -18.86 50.22 12.94
C LEU A 827 -19.40 51.45 12.24
N LYS A 828 -18.69 52.57 12.36
CA LYS A 828 -18.92 53.77 11.54
C LYS A 828 -17.74 53.97 10.61
N ILE A 829 -18.02 54.05 9.32
CA ILE A 829 -17.04 54.36 8.27
C ILE A 829 -17.22 55.82 7.87
N LYS A 830 -16.12 56.58 7.89
CA LYS A 830 -16.03 57.96 7.41
C LYS A 830 -15.42 57.99 6.01
N VAL A 831 -15.98 58.83 5.16
CA VAL A 831 -15.42 59.25 3.86
C VAL A 831 -15.37 60.77 3.85
N SER A 832 -14.29 61.37 3.35
CA SER A 832 -14.17 62.83 3.30
C SER A 832 -15.35 63.45 2.54
N ASN A 833 -15.88 64.59 3.00
CA ASN A 833 -17.03 65.23 2.33
C ASN A 833 -16.76 65.56 0.86
N ASN A 834 -15.51 65.91 0.53
CA ASN A 834 -15.11 66.17 -0.85
C ASN A 834 -15.20 64.93 -1.77
N ALA A 835 -15.12 63.73 -1.19
CA ALA A 835 -15.32 62.48 -1.91
C ALA A 835 -16.74 61.91 -1.77
N ALA A 836 -17.53 62.39 -0.81
CA ALA A 836 -18.83 61.84 -0.48
C ALA A 836 -19.85 61.90 -1.62
N THR A 837 -19.81 62.94 -2.47
CA THR A 837 -20.65 63.03 -3.68
C THR A 837 -20.22 62.04 -4.77
N SER A 838 -19.01 61.50 -4.67
CA SER A 838 -18.42 60.54 -5.60
C SER A 838 -18.43 59.11 -5.04
N THR A 839 -19.22 58.86 -3.99
CA THR A 839 -19.43 57.54 -3.38
C THR A 839 -20.89 57.41 -2.94
N THR A 840 -21.63 56.41 -3.41
CA THR A 840 -23.07 56.28 -3.10
C THR A 840 -23.36 55.29 -1.98
N GLY A 841 -22.48 54.30 -1.76
CA GLY A 841 -22.63 53.28 -0.72
C GLY A 841 -21.30 52.70 -0.28
N ILE A 842 -21.26 52.25 0.98
CA ILE A 842 -20.14 51.52 1.58
C ILE A 842 -20.57 50.07 1.75
N THR A 843 -19.73 49.14 1.29
CA THR A 843 -19.91 47.71 1.48
C THR A 843 -18.78 47.15 2.32
N LEU A 844 -19.12 46.44 3.39
CA LEU A 844 -18.19 45.74 4.25
C LEU A 844 -18.23 44.24 3.98
N LYS A 845 -17.05 43.62 3.91
CA LYS A 845 -16.92 42.14 3.91
C LYS A 845 -16.04 41.67 5.06
N TYR A 846 -16.54 40.70 5.83
CA TYR A 846 -15.88 40.15 7.03
C TYR A 846 -16.34 38.71 7.30
N LYS A 847 -15.73 38.00 8.25
CA LYS A 847 -16.17 36.65 8.65
C LYS A 847 -16.88 36.64 10.01
N ASN A 848 -17.91 35.81 10.14
CA ASN A 848 -18.59 35.56 11.41
C ASN A 848 -17.92 34.42 12.20
N ALA A 849 -18.47 34.07 13.37
CA ALA A 849 -17.91 33.03 14.26
C ALA A 849 -17.87 31.62 13.63
N ALA A 850 -18.71 31.34 12.63
CA ALA A 850 -18.69 30.09 11.86
C ALA A 850 -17.65 30.11 10.73
N GLY A 851 -16.91 31.21 10.56
CA GLY A 851 -15.94 31.42 9.49
C GLY A 851 -16.58 31.76 8.14
N VAL A 852 -17.87 32.09 8.10
CA VAL A 852 -18.62 32.42 6.87
C VAL A 852 -18.50 33.90 6.56
N GLU A 853 -18.15 34.23 5.31
CA GLU A 853 -18.10 35.62 4.83
C GLU A 853 -19.49 36.26 4.85
N GLN A 854 -19.57 37.45 5.41
CA GLN A 854 -20.73 38.32 5.43
C GLN A 854 -20.46 39.51 4.52
N THR A 855 -21.48 39.97 3.81
CA THR A 855 -21.44 41.19 3.00
C THR A 855 -22.60 42.08 3.45
N VAL A 856 -22.31 43.30 3.88
CA VAL A 856 -23.32 44.27 4.33
C VAL A 856 -23.05 45.61 3.67
N SER A 857 -24.11 46.30 3.24
CA SER A 857 -24.01 47.61 2.57
C SER A 857 -24.85 48.65 3.30
N GLN A 858 -24.33 49.87 3.40
CA GLN A 858 -25.07 51.02 3.92
C GLN A 858 -24.84 52.23 3.00
N PRO A 859 -25.88 53.08 2.79
CA PRO A 859 -25.69 54.33 2.09
C PRO A 859 -24.83 55.29 2.91
N LEU A 860 -24.19 56.24 2.24
CA LEU A 860 -23.51 57.35 2.90
C LEU A 860 -24.50 58.44 3.27
N THR A 861 -24.41 58.91 4.50
CA THR A 861 -25.14 60.08 4.99
C THR A 861 -24.22 61.29 4.97
N THR A 862 -24.59 62.31 4.19
CA THR A 862 -23.89 63.61 4.10
C THR A 862 -24.58 64.65 4.98
N GLY A 863 -23.80 65.41 5.75
CA GLY A 863 -24.29 66.50 6.62
C GLY A 863 -23.34 67.68 6.66
N SER A 864 -23.44 68.54 7.69
CA SER A 864 -22.55 69.70 7.89
C SER A 864 -21.14 69.37 8.39
N GLU A 865 -20.90 68.12 8.77
CA GLU A 865 -19.62 67.64 9.31
C GLU A 865 -18.53 67.52 8.24
N SER A 866 -17.26 67.39 8.63
CA SER A 866 -16.12 67.28 7.70
C SER A 866 -16.08 65.96 6.88
N ASN A 867 -16.83 64.95 7.31
CA ASN A 867 -16.88 63.63 6.68
C ASN A 867 -18.33 63.14 6.56
N ALA A 868 -18.63 62.46 5.46
CA ALA A 868 -19.84 61.67 5.29
C ALA A 868 -19.64 60.32 5.98
N THR A 869 -20.73 59.73 6.47
CA THR A 869 -20.65 58.54 7.31
C THR A 869 -21.57 57.43 6.84
N ALA A 870 -21.13 56.18 6.99
CA ALA A 870 -21.95 54.99 6.87
C ALA A 870 -21.86 54.24 8.21
N THR A 871 -22.97 54.14 8.94
CA THR A 871 -23.04 53.45 10.23
C THR A 871 -23.67 52.08 10.04
N PHE A 872 -22.96 51.04 10.46
CA PHE A 872 -23.39 49.66 10.43
C PHE A 872 -23.76 49.22 11.85
N ASP A 873 -24.95 48.65 12.01
CA ASP A 873 -25.44 48.07 13.26
C ASP A 873 -25.81 46.59 13.03
N GLY A 874 -25.79 45.78 14.09
CA GLY A 874 -26.07 44.35 14.04
C GLY A 874 -25.02 43.52 13.31
N LEU A 875 -23.77 43.98 13.27
CA LEU A 875 -22.67 43.22 12.68
C LEU A 875 -22.39 41.93 13.47
N THR A 876 -21.92 40.89 12.78
CA THR A 876 -21.55 39.60 13.38
C THR A 876 -20.07 39.28 13.21
N MET A 877 -19.23 40.31 13.00
CA MET A 877 -17.81 40.14 12.70
C MET A 877 -17.08 39.56 13.90
N TYR A 878 -16.49 38.39 13.73
CA TYR A 878 -15.86 37.65 14.83
C TYR A 878 -14.33 37.77 14.77
N VAL A 879 -13.75 38.13 15.91
CA VAL A 879 -12.30 38.20 16.13
C VAL A 879 -11.91 37.12 17.15
N PRO A 880 -11.25 36.02 16.71
CA PRO A 880 -10.90 34.91 17.58
C PRO A 880 -9.71 35.24 18.50
N SER A 881 -9.69 34.66 19.70
CA SER A 881 -8.63 34.86 20.70
C SER A 881 -7.34 34.06 20.40
N THR A 882 -7.31 33.28 19.31
CA THR A 882 -6.28 32.27 19.00
C THR A 882 -5.08 32.85 18.24
N GLY A 883 -4.89 34.17 18.27
CA GLY A 883 -3.80 34.85 17.55
C GLY A 883 -3.97 34.89 16.02
N THR A 884 -5.16 34.61 15.52
CA THR A 884 -5.52 34.76 14.10
C THR A 884 -6.27 36.06 13.88
N ASP A 885 -5.70 36.92 13.05
CA ASP A 885 -6.27 38.21 12.67
C ASP A 885 -7.60 38.10 11.94
N ALA A 886 -8.55 38.99 12.26
CA ALA A 886 -9.80 39.15 11.53
C ALA A 886 -9.70 40.35 10.58
N LEU A 887 -9.96 40.12 9.30
CA LEU A 887 -9.88 41.13 8.25
C LEU A 887 -11.28 41.72 7.97
N LEU A 888 -11.30 43.03 7.72
CA LEU A 888 -12.45 43.79 7.23
C LEU A 888 -12.07 44.46 5.91
N ASP A 889 -12.73 44.06 4.83
CA ASP A 889 -12.60 44.73 3.54
C ASP A 889 -13.69 45.80 3.39
N VAL A 890 -13.29 46.97 2.87
CA VAL A 890 -14.20 48.10 2.60
C VAL A 890 -14.23 48.38 1.10
N TYR A 891 -15.42 48.35 0.54
CA TYR A 891 -15.71 48.62 -0.86
C TYR A 891 -16.62 49.85 -1.00
N VAL A 892 -16.50 50.56 -2.12
CA VAL A 892 -17.36 51.68 -2.49
C VAL A 892 -17.96 51.49 -3.88
N ASP A 893 -19.14 52.05 -4.08
CA ASP A 893 -19.70 52.30 -5.41
C ASP A 893 -19.50 53.77 -5.79
N ILE A 894 -19.06 54.01 -7.02
CA ILE A 894 -18.72 55.34 -7.53
C ILE A 894 -19.78 55.70 -8.60
N PRO A 895 -20.60 56.74 -8.41
CA PRO A 895 -21.58 57.14 -9.40
C PRO A 895 -20.90 57.66 -10.67
N THR A 896 -21.65 57.75 -11.78
CA THR A 896 -21.13 58.44 -12.98
C THR A 896 -20.98 59.94 -12.73
N ILE A 897 -20.16 60.64 -13.52
CA ILE A 897 -20.03 62.11 -13.43
C ILE A 897 -21.40 62.80 -13.63
N ALA A 898 -22.21 62.29 -14.57
CA ALA A 898 -23.57 62.80 -14.80
C ALA A 898 -24.52 62.57 -13.61
N SER A 899 -24.19 61.60 -12.74
CA SER A 899 -24.91 61.28 -11.52
C SER A 899 -24.28 61.89 -10.26
N GLY A 900 -23.38 62.87 -10.40
CA GLY A 900 -22.86 63.68 -9.28
C GLY A 900 -21.45 63.35 -8.81
N ALA A 901 -20.78 62.33 -9.37
CA ALA A 901 -19.35 62.13 -9.11
C ALA A 901 -18.53 63.30 -9.65
N THR A 902 -17.46 63.64 -8.94
CA THR A 902 -16.53 64.71 -9.31
C THR A 902 -15.18 64.09 -9.68
N SER A 903 -14.70 64.38 -10.89
CA SER A 903 -13.34 63.96 -11.28
C SER A 903 -12.30 64.69 -10.42
N GLY A 904 -11.31 63.96 -9.93
CA GLY A 904 -10.32 64.41 -8.97
C GLY A 904 -10.67 64.18 -7.51
N ALA A 905 -11.91 63.76 -7.19
CA ALA A 905 -12.29 63.41 -5.83
C ALA A 905 -11.42 62.25 -5.30
N ALA A 906 -10.82 62.43 -4.12
CA ALA A 906 -9.93 61.45 -3.49
C ALA A 906 -10.70 60.65 -2.44
N ILE A 907 -11.09 59.42 -2.78
CA ILE A 907 -11.79 58.51 -1.89
C ILE A 907 -10.77 57.87 -0.93
N THR A 908 -10.98 58.13 0.35
CA THR A 908 -10.28 57.48 1.47
C THR A 908 -11.30 57.05 2.50
N VAL A 909 -11.16 55.85 3.06
CA VAL A 909 -12.06 55.34 4.11
C VAL A 909 -11.35 55.33 5.46
N THR A 910 -12.10 55.69 6.50
CA THR A 910 -11.62 55.75 7.88
C THR A 910 -12.61 55.02 8.80
N ILE A 911 -12.13 54.18 9.71
CA ILE A 911 -12.94 53.62 10.79
C ILE A 911 -12.90 54.59 11.97
N ASP A 912 -14.09 55.00 12.43
CA ASP A 912 -14.23 55.77 13.67
C ASP A 912 -13.97 54.89 14.89
N TYR A 913 -13.09 55.35 15.80
CA TYR A 913 -12.68 54.55 16.95
C TYR A 913 -13.65 54.58 18.15
N ASN A 914 -14.56 55.55 18.23
CA ASN A 914 -15.41 55.78 19.41
C ASN A 914 -16.89 56.09 19.10
N GLU A 915 -17.21 56.67 17.96
CA GLU A 915 -18.56 57.06 17.58
C GLU A 915 -19.17 56.03 16.61
N GLY A 916 -20.23 55.34 17.02
CA GLY A 916 -20.82 54.27 16.21
C GLY A 916 -19.99 52.98 16.19
N TYR A 917 -18.99 52.88 17.08
CA TYR A 917 -18.26 51.64 17.36
C TYR A 917 -18.90 50.88 18.53
N GLN A 918 -19.05 49.56 18.40
CA GLN A 918 -19.38 48.69 19.52
C GLN A 918 -18.80 47.30 19.29
N GLN A 919 -18.17 46.75 20.32
CA GLN A 919 -17.78 45.35 20.41
C GLN A 919 -18.43 44.69 21.61
N LYS A 920 -18.53 43.37 21.55
CA LYS A 920 -18.90 42.49 22.66
C LYS A 920 -17.86 41.38 22.80
N ASN A 921 -17.35 41.18 24.00
CA ASN A 921 -16.40 40.10 24.27
C ASN A 921 -17.12 38.75 24.54
N SER A 922 -16.39 37.65 24.78
CA SER A 922 -17.03 36.34 24.99
C SER A 922 -17.86 36.25 26.28
N ALA A 923 -17.58 37.11 27.25
CA ALA A 923 -18.34 37.26 28.49
C ALA A 923 -19.60 38.13 28.34
N GLY A 924 -19.89 38.66 27.14
CA GLY A 924 -21.04 39.52 26.89
C GLY A 924 -20.84 40.99 27.30
N THR A 925 -19.66 41.37 27.77
CA THR A 925 -19.30 42.75 28.13
C THR A 925 -19.09 43.55 26.86
N THR A 926 -19.72 44.73 26.78
CA THR A 926 -19.61 45.63 25.63
C THR A 926 -18.60 46.73 25.89
N ALA A 927 -17.93 47.18 24.82
CA ALA A 927 -17.15 48.41 24.82
C ALA A 927 -17.49 49.24 23.58
N THR A 928 -17.50 50.56 23.74
CA THR A 928 -17.85 51.51 22.68
C THR A 928 -16.63 52.21 22.09
N THR A 929 -15.42 51.75 22.42
CA THR A 929 -14.17 52.22 21.81
C THR A 929 -13.22 51.05 21.51
N ILE A 930 -12.38 51.18 20.48
CA ILE A 930 -11.32 50.19 20.11
C ILE A 930 -9.89 50.73 20.23
N GLY A 931 -9.74 52.01 20.56
CA GLY A 931 -8.44 52.66 20.65
C GLY A 931 -8.54 54.10 21.12
N SER A 932 -7.60 54.93 20.70
CA SER A 932 -7.52 56.35 21.06
C SER A 932 -7.65 57.31 19.86
N ALA A 933 -7.69 56.80 18.63
CA ALA A 933 -7.77 57.60 17.41
C ALA A 933 -8.37 56.78 16.25
N ASP A 934 -8.96 57.48 15.28
CA ASP A 934 -9.47 56.93 14.03
C ASP A 934 -8.37 56.22 13.22
N VAL A 935 -8.74 55.19 12.47
CA VAL A 935 -7.81 54.44 11.61
C VAL A 935 -8.19 54.63 10.14
N THR A 936 -7.34 55.30 9.38
CA THR A 936 -7.55 55.64 7.97
C THR A 936 -6.81 54.68 7.05
N ALA A 937 -7.48 54.18 6.01
CA ALA A 937 -6.85 53.29 5.02
C ALA A 937 -5.71 53.99 4.24
N ALA A 938 -5.81 55.31 4.04
CA ALA A 938 -4.77 56.09 3.38
C ALA A 938 -3.47 56.10 4.21
N SER A 939 -2.47 55.35 3.74
CA SER A 939 -1.16 55.23 4.38
C SER A 939 -0.09 54.99 3.33
N GLY A 940 0.91 55.88 3.25
CA GLY A 940 1.91 55.83 2.18
C GLY A 940 1.27 55.83 0.79
N ASN A 941 1.55 54.78 0.00
CA ASN A 941 1.05 54.62 -1.37
C ASN A 941 -0.26 53.81 -1.45
N ASN A 942 -0.94 53.58 -0.33
CA ASN A 942 -2.13 52.72 -0.24
C ASN A 942 -3.37 53.51 0.22
N GLY A 943 -4.56 53.06 -0.16
CA GLY A 943 -5.83 53.50 0.38
C GLY A 943 -6.37 54.85 -0.09
N THR A 944 -5.83 55.44 -1.17
CA THR A 944 -6.37 56.66 -1.80
C THR A 944 -6.77 56.40 -3.25
N PHE A 945 -8.05 56.60 -3.57
CA PHE A 945 -8.59 56.32 -4.90
C PHE A 945 -9.14 57.58 -5.55
N TYR A 946 -8.52 58.03 -6.63
CA TYR A 946 -8.92 59.26 -7.33
C TYR A 946 -9.96 58.94 -8.41
N VAL A 947 -11.14 59.55 -8.28
CA VAL A 947 -12.23 59.41 -9.26
C VAL A 947 -11.87 60.14 -10.54
N ARG A 948 -12.11 59.52 -11.69
CA ARG A 948 -11.87 60.08 -13.03
C ARG A 948 -13.04 59.77 -13.95
N LYS A 949 -13.36 60.64 -14.89
CA LYS A 949 -14.40 60.36 -15.90
C LYS A 949 -13.98 59.26 -16.87
N THR A 950 -12.71 59.27 -17.26
CA THR A 950 -12.03 58.27 -18.06
C THR A 950 -10.56 58.26 -17.67
N VAL A 951 -9.84 57.17 -17.92
CA VAL A 951 -8.41 57.05 -17.60
C VAL A 951 -7.70 56.48 -18.83
N PRO A 952 -6.60 57.09 -19.30
CA PRO A 952 -5.81 56.49 -20.36
C PRO A 952 -5.05 55.25 -19.88
N THR A 953 -4.91 54.28 -20.78
CA THR A 953 -3.97 53.16 -20.63
C THR A 953 -2.84 53.31 -21.63
N PHE A 954 -1.60 53.18 -21.15
CA PHE A 954 -0.40 53.20 -21.96
C PHE A 954 0.03 51.77 -22.30
N ALA A 955 0.61 51.62 -23.49
CA ALA A 955 1.38 50.43 -23.81
C ALA A 955 2.50 50.81 -24.78
N ARG A 956 3.73 50.36 -24.52
CA ARG A 956 4.80 50.48 -25.50
C ARG A 956 4.50 49.63 -26.74
N VAL A 957 4.74 50.20 -27.91
CA VAL A 957 4.60 49.52 -29.20
C VAL A 957 5.99 49.22 -29.75
N THR A 958 6.30 47.97 -30.03
CA THR A 958 7.62 47.58 -30.57
C THR A 958 7.63 47.44 -32.09
N SER A 959 6.45 47.37 -32.73
CA SER A 959 6.34 47.22 -34.18
C SER A 959 6.74 48.49 -34.93
N GLY A 960 7.65 48.33 -35.90
CA GLY A 960 8.22 49.44 -36.67
C GLY A 960 9.37 50.18 -35.97
N LEU A 961 9.77 49.76 -34.77
CA LEU A 961 11.09 50.11 -34.22
C LEU A 961 12.17 49.26 -34.90
N THR A 962 13.33 49.85 -35.10
CA THR A 962 14.50 49.18 -35.70
C THR A 962 15.43 48.67 -34.60
N SER A 963 16.35 47.77 -34.91
CA SER A 963 17.35 47.30 -33.94
C SER A 963 18.51 48.29 -33.74
N VAL A 964 18.58 49.32 -34.58
CA VAL A 964 19.64 50.34 -34.61
C VAL A 964 18.98 51.72 -34.62
N PRO A 965 19.29 52.61 -33.67
CA PRO A 965 18.66 53.93 -33.63
C PRO A 965 19.10 54.73 -34.86
N THR A 966 18.17 54.98 -35.77
CA THR A 966 18.45 55.57 -37.08
C THR A 966 17.78 56.93 -37.19
N THR A 967 18.52 57.93 -37.69
CA THR A 967 17.99 59.29 -37.91
C THR A 967 16.72 59.28 -38.76
N GLY A 968 15.68 59.95 -38.27
CA GLY A 968 14.38 60.08 -38.95
C GLY A 968 13.45 58.87 -38.80
N GLN A 969 13.92 57.74 -38.27
CA GLN A 969 13.07 56.58 -37.94
C GLN A 969 12.52 56.71 -36.52
N ALA A 970 11.47 55.92 -36.22
CA ALA A 970 10.93 55.84 -34.87
C ALA A 970 11.97 55.29 -33.89
N LEU A 971 12.29 56.09 -32.86
CA LEU A 971 13.20 55.77 -31.77
C LEU A 971 12.44 55.19 -30.57
N TYR A 972 11.20 55.63 -30.34
CA TYR A 972 10.30 55.09 -29.31
C TYR A 972 8.86 55.14 -29.82
N LYS A 973 8.03 54.13 -29.52
CA LYS A 973 6.60 54.12 -29.89
C LYS A 973 5.74 53.66 -28.74
N PHE A 974 4.57 54.26 -28.61
CA PHE A 974 3.59 53.91 -27.59
C PHE A 974 2.18 54.11 -28.12
N SER A 975 1.24 53.30 -27.63
CA SER A 975 -0.18 53.49 -27.83
C SER A 975 -0.82 54.08 -26.59
N LEU A 976 -1.75 55.00 -26.81
CA LEU A 976 -2.61 55.56 -25.79
C LEU A 976 -4.04 55.15 -26.08
N THR A 977 -4.64 54.40 -25.15
CA THR A 977 -6.02 53.91 -25.26
C THR A 977 -6.90 54.64 -24.26
N ALA A 978 -7.99 55.25 -24.73
CA ALA A 978 -8.99 55.84 -23.85
C ALA A 978 -9.98 54.76 -23.40
N ASP A 979 -10.39 54.80 -22.12
CA ASP A 979 -11.46 53.91 -21.65
C ASP A 979 -12.77 54.15 -22.42
N THR A 980 -13.64 53.15 -22.45
CA THR A 980 -14.97 53.25 -23.05
C THR A 980 -15.87 54.32 -22.41
N ALA A 981 -15.58 54.75 -21.17
CA ALA A 981 -16.35 55.75 -20.44
C ALA A 981 -16.31 57.15 -21.10
N SER A 982 -15.17 57.58 -21.64
CA SER A 982 -15.05 58.85 -22.36
C SER A 982 -13.75 58.99 -23.13
N SER A 983 -13.68 60.00 -24.00
CA SER A 983 -12.46 60.33 -24.74
C SER A 983 -11.39 60.94 -23.83
N VAL A 984 -10.12 60.66 -24.11
CA VAL A 984 -8.96 61.24 -23.41
C VAL A 984 -8.27 62.25 -24.32
N GLU A 985 -7.78 63.34 -23.74
CA GLU A 985 -6.89 64.28 -24.43
C GLU A 985 -5.55 64.41 -23.74
N PHE A 986 -4.47 64.63 -24.47
CA PHE A 986 -3.18 64.97 -23.87
C PHE A 986 -2.50 66.16 -24.56
N LYS A 987 -1.74 66.91 -23.76
CA LYS A 987 -1.04 68.14 -24.16
C LYS A 987 0.47 68.04 -23.99
N LYS A 988 0.94 67.27 -23.01
CA LYS A 988 2.38 67.10 -22.74
C LYS A 988 2.69 65.66 -22.38
N ILE A 989 3.80 65.15 -22.87
CA ILE A 989 4.43 63.90 -22.42
C ILE A 989 5.93 64.10 -22.27
N THR A 990 6.52 63.52 -21.23
CA THR A 990 7.96 63.63 -20.94
C THR A 990 8.57 62.24 -20.96
N LEU A 991 9.69 62.10 -21.67
CA LEU A 991 10.47 60.87 -21.71
C LEU A 991 11.75 61.03 -20.90
N THR A 992 12.13 59.98 -20.20
CA THR A 992 13.50 59.82 -19.71
C THR A 992 14.31 59.22 -20.85
N VAL A 993 15.32 59.96 -21.30
CA VAL A 993 16.24 59.51 -22.35
C VAL A 993 17.64 59.40 -21.74
N ALA A 994 18.19 58.19 -21.71
CA ALA A 994 19.54 57.93 -21.22
C ALA A 994 20.43 57.49 -22.38
N THR A 995 21.53 58.22 -22.63
CA THR A 995 22.49 57.90 -23.69
C THR A 995 23.88 57.67 -23.13
N THR A 996 24.65 56.80 -23.79
CA THR A 996 26.09 56.61 -23.58
C THR A 996 26.79 56.81 -24.92
N SER A 997 27.70 57.79 -25.02
CA SER A 997 28.49 58.12 -26.22
C SER A 997 27.70 58.52 -27.49
N VAL A 998 26.37 58.60 -27.39
CA VAL A 998 25.44 58.93 -28.48
C VAL A 998 24.68 60.21 -28.15
N THR A 999 24.45 61.05 -29.15
CA THR A 999 23.59 62.23 -29.05
C THR A 999 22.35 62.05 -29.91
N ILE A 1000 21.18 62.31 -29.32
CA ILE A 1000 19.90 62.34 -30.03
C ILE A 1000 19.40 63.78 -30.01
N ALA A 1001 19.42 64.44 -31.17
CA ALA A 1001 18.99 65.81 -31.36
C ALA A 1001 17.67 65.87 -32.16
N ASP A 1002 17.08 67.05 -32.23
CA ASP A 1002 15.90 67.34 -33.06
C ASP A 1002 14.74 66.35 -32.88
N MET A 1003 14.41 66.03 -31.62
CA MET A 1003 13.38 65.05 -31.31
C MET A 1003 11.97 65.61 -31.50
N HIS A 1004 11.11 64.83 -32.15
CA HIS A 1004 9.70 65.15 -32.39
C HIS A 1004 8.76 63.97 -32.13
N ILE A 1005 7.54 64.26 -31.72
CA ILE A 1005 6.44 63.29 -31.55
C ILE A 1005 5.48 63.38 -32.75
N ARG A 1006 5.08 62.23 -33.29
CA ARG A 1006 4.14 62.09 -34.42
C ARG A 1006 3.06 61.07 -34.08
N GLU A 1007 1.89 61.20 -34.68
CA GLU A 1007 0.96 60.06 -34.80
C GLU A 1007 1.56 59.06 -35.81
N ALA A 1008 1.61 57.78 -35.47
CA ALA A 1008 2.32 56.78 -36.27
C ALA A 1008 1.75 56.71 -37.70
N GLY A 1009 2.62 56.84 -38.71
CA GLY A 1009 2.22 56.92 -40.12
C GLY A 1009 1.91 58.33 -40.63
N SER A 1010 1.94 59.35 -39.77
CA SER A 1010 1.92 60.77 -40.16
C SER A 1010 3.33 61.29 -40.43
N SER A 1011 3.45 62.22 -41.39
CA SER A 1011 4.70 62.97 -41.64
C SER A 1011 4.76 64.31 -40.90
N THR A 1012 3.69 64.68 -40.19
CA THR A 1012 3.57 65.96 -39.49
C THR A 1012 3.97 65.81 -38.01
N ASP A 1013 4.91 66.64 -37.56
CA ASP A 1013 5.27 66.75 -36.16
C ASP A 1013 4.12 67.38 -35.35
N LEU A 1014 3.79 66.77 -34.21
CA LEU A 1014 2.76 67.27 -33.30
C LEU A 1014 3.31 68.33 -32.35
N ASN A 1015 4.63 68.41 -32.15
CA ASN A 1015 5.34 69.46 -31.41
C ASN A 1015 6.15 70.33 -32.38
N THR A 1016 6.12 71.64 -32.19
CA THR A 1016 6.85 72.57 -33.09
C THR A 1016 8.24 72.96 -32.60
N THR A 1017 8.57 72.65 -31.35
CA THR A 1017 9.91 72.86 -30.79
C THR A 1017 10.63 71.52 -30.72
N ALA A 1018 11.73 71.39 -31.45
CA ALA A 1018 12.58 70.21 -31.42
C ALA A 1018 13.34 70.16 -30.09
N ALA A 1019 13.43 68.97 -29.48
CA ALA A 1019 14.11 68.78 -28.20
C ALA A 1019 15.39 67.95 -28.36
N ASN A 1020 16.37 68.14 -27.48
CA ASN A 1020 17.67 67.46 -27.56
C ASN A 1020 17.95 66.64 -26.29
N ALA A 1021 18.49 65.43 -26.46
CA ALA A 1021 19.07 64.60 -25.41
C ALA A 1021 20.58 64.46 -25.67
N THR A 1022 21.39 65.31 -25.01
CA THR A 1022 22.85 65.32 -25.12
C THR A 1022 23.57 64.60 -23.96
N THR A 1023 22.84 64.25 -22.89
CA THR A 1023 23.25 63.35 -21.78
C THR A 1023 21.97 62.88 -21.07
N ALA A 1024 22.01 61.84 -20.22
CA ALA A 1024 20.84 61.32 -19.50
C ALA A 1024 19.95 62.44 -18.90
N GLY A 1025 18.70 62.55 -19.37
CA GLY A 1025 17.83 63.67 -19.02
C GLY A 1025 16.37 63.51 -19.43
N LEU A 1026 15.53 64.45 -18.99
CA LEU A 1026 14.10 64.51 -19.30
C LEU A 1026 13.85 65.31 -20.58
N VAL A 1027 13.11 64.71 -21.52
CA VAL A 1027 12.74 65.31 -22.81
C VAL A 1027 11.23 65.48 -22.84
N ALA A 1028 10.76 66.71 -22.77
CA ALA A 1028 9.34 67.04 -22.79
C ALA A 1028 8.84 67.38 -24.20
N PHE A 1029 7.74 66.75 -24.61
CA PHE A 1029 7.03 67.02 -25.84
C PHE A 1029 5.70 67.69 -25.51
N THR A 1030 5.53 68.93 -25.97
CA THR A 1030 4.26 69.67 -25.89
C THR A 1030 3.60 69.65 -27.26
N ILE A 1031 2.33 69.25 -27.31
CA ILE A 1031 1.54 69.26 -28.53
C ILE A 1031 1.23 70.72 -28.91
N GLY A 1032 1.37 71.09 -30.18
CA GLY A 1032 1.18 72.46 -30.67
C GLY A 1032 2.41 73.36 -30.50
N THR A 1033 2.20 74.67 -30.65
CA THR A 1033 3.24 75.70 -30.51
C THR A 1033 3.29 76.33 -29.12
N THR A 1034 2.19 76.26 -28.37
CA THR A 1034 2.03 76.88 -27.05
C THR A 1034 1.33 75.91 -26.10
N LEU A 1035 1.20 76.27 -24.82
CA LEU A 1035 0.46 75.45 -23.86
C LEU A 1035 -1.06 75.61 -23.96
N THR A 1036 -1.55 76.45 -24.87
CA THR A 1036 -2.97 76.84 -24.97
C THR A 1036 -3.62 76.53 -26.31
N ASP A 1037 -2.86 76.05 -27.30
CA ASP A 1037 -3.34 75.72 -28.66
C ASP A 1037 -3.69 74.22 -28.81
N ASP A 1038 -3.06 73.51 -29.75
CA ASP A 1038 -3.44 72.18 -30.20
C ASP A 1038 -3.39 71.11 -29.11
N ILE A 1039 -4.19 70.07 -29.27
CA ILE A 1039 -4.25 68.90 -28.38
C ILE A 1039 -4.27 67.62 -29.20
N GLN A 1040 -3.99 66.49 -28.57
CA GLN A 1040 -4.27 65.19 -29.16
C GLN A 1040 -5.44 64.53 -28.44
N GLN A 1041 -6.48 64.20 -29.21
CA GLN A 1041 -7.68 63.52 -28.71
C GLN A 1041 -7.69 62.04 -29.15
N ILE A 1042 -8.03 61.18 -28.19
CA ILE A 1042 -8.26 59.75 -28.36
C ILE A 1042 -9.74 59.49 -28.03
N GLY A 1043 -10.50 59.02 -29.03
CA GLY A 1043 -11.92 58.73 -28.87
C GLY A 1043 -12.19 57.62 -27.84
N ALA A 1044 -13.36 57.65 -27.20
CA ALA A 1044 -13.75 56.65 -26.19
C ALA A 1044 -13.60 55.21 -26.74
N GLY A 1045 -12.99 54.32 -25.95
CA GLY A 1045 -12.73 52.93 -26.34
C GLY A 1045 -11.77 52.74 -27.52
N SER A 1046 -11.15 53.81 -28.01
CA SER A 1046 -10.24 53.79 -29.16
C SER A 1046 -8.79 53.91 -28.70
N SER A 1047 -7.86 53.52 -29.58
CA SER A 1047 -6.42 53.62 -29.34
C SER A 1047 -5.75 54.41 -30.46
N LYS A 1048 -4.82 55.30 -30.11
CA LYS A 1048 -3.92 55.97 -31.06
C LYS A 1048 -2.46 55.60 -30.76
N THR A 1049 -1.67 55.39 -31.80
CA THR A 1049 -0.23 55.09 -31.67
C THR A 1049 0.58 56.31 -32.03
N TYR A 1050 1.57 56.64 -31.19
CA TYR A 1050 2.49 57.74 -31.36
C TYR A 1050 3.92 57.22 -31.48
N GLU A 1051 4.74 57.96 -32.21
CA GLU A 1051 6.16 57.66 -32.40
C GLU A 1051 7.03 58.89 -32.17
N ILE A 1052 8.19 58.67 -31.54
CA ILE A 1052 9.22 59.67 -31.33
C ILE A 1052 10.29 59.46 -32.39
N THR A 1053 10.62 60.51 -33.14
CA THR A 1053 11.70 60.53 -34.14
C THR A 1053 12.76 61.53 -33.73
N GLY A 1054 13.97 61.45 -34.29
CA GLY A 1054 15.04 62.41 -34.04
C GLY A 1054 16.29 62.15 -34.89
N THR A 1055 17.29 62.99 -34.72
CA THR A 1055 18.62 62.90 -35.35
C THR A 1055 19.60 62.17 -34.43
N VAL A 1056 20.09 61.02 -34.86
CA VAL A 1056 21.03 60.19 -34.10
C VAL A 1056 22.46 60.43 -34.59
N THR A 1057 23.36 60.80 -33.68
CA THR A 1057 24.79 61.00 -33.98
C THR A 1057 25.66 60.29 -32.94
N GLY A 1058 26.83 59.80 -33.37
CA GLY A 1058 27.78 59.12 -32.48
C GLY A 1058 27.54 57.62 -32.26
N TRP A 1059 26.61 56.97 -32.99
CA TRP A 1059 26.37 55.52 -32.94
C TRP A 1059 27.39 54.75 -33.82
N ASN A 1060 28.58 54.45 -33.30
CA ASN A 1060 29.67 53.87 -34.10
C ASN A 1060 30.60 52.88 -33.38
N ALA A 1061 30.41 52.60 -32.10
CA ALA A 1061 31.29 51.73 -31.32
C ALA A 1061 30.55 50.84 -30.31
N SER A 1062 31.14 49.68 -29.99
CA SER A 1062 30.62 48.81 -28.94
C SER A 1062 30.62 49.53 -27.59
N GLY A 1063 29.46 49.52 -26.92
CA GLY A 1063 29.22 50.27 -25.67
C GLY A 1063 28.33 51.50 -25.83
N ASP A 1064 28.06 51.93 -27.07
CA ASP A 1064 27.07 52.97 -27.34
C ASP A 1064 25.66 52.47 -26.98
N SER A 1065 24.88 53.31 -26.29
CA SER A 1065 23.51 52.95 -25.89
C SER A 1065 22.56 54.15 -25.86
N ALA A 1066 21.28 53.85 -26.09
CA ALA A 1066 20.18 54.80 -25.94
C ALA A 1066 18.96 54.09 -25.34
N VAL A 1067 18.46 54.58 -24.20
CA VAL A 1067 17.29 54.04 -23.50
C VAL A 1067 16.21 55.12 -23.41
N PHE A 1068 14.98 54.75 -23.75
CA PHE A 1068 13.82 55.62 -23.74
C PHE A 1068 12.74 55.00 -22.86
N SER A 1069 12.19 55.78 -21.92
CA SER A 1069 10.99 55.41 -21.16
C SER A 1069 10.14 56.64 -20.91
N ILE A 1070 8.85 56.47 -20.64
CA ILE A 1070 8.00 57.60 -20.24
C ILE A 1070 8.27 57.90 -18.77
N THR A 1071 8.34 59.18 -18.40
CA THR A 1071 8.60 59.61 -17.03
C THR A 1071 7.30 59.69 -16.24
N ASP A 1072 7.26 59.03 -15.07
CA ASP A 1072 6.10 59.05 -14.17
C ASP A 1072 6.00 60.35 -13.37
N ASP A 1073 4.78 60.74 -13.02
CA ASP A 1073 4.53 61.71 -11.96
C ASP A 1073 4.44 60.97 -10.62
N THR A 1074 5.23 61.39 -9.62
CA THR A 1074 5.32 60.71 -8.31
C THR A 1074 4.38 61.29 -7.25
N THR A 1075 3.69 62.39 -7.55
CA THR A 1075 2.76 63.07 -6.65
C THR A 1075 1.50 63.50 -7.38
N ALA A 1076 0.35 63.41 -6.72
CA ALA A 1076 -0.90 63.91 -7.26
C ALA A 1076 -0.84 65.44 -7.45
N ALA A 1077 -1.12 65.91 -8.65
CA ALA A 1077 -1.39 67.33 -8.92
C ALA A 1077 -2.91 67.56 -8.93
N GLY A 1078 -3.36 68.69 -8.37
CA GLY A 1078 -4.75 69.11 -8.48
C GLY A 1078 -5.14 69.38 -9.93
N SER A 1079 -6.40 69.14 -10.28
CA SER A 1079 -6.88 69.45 -11.63
C SER A 1079 -6.75 70.96 -11.89
N ALA A 1080 -6.21 71.33 -13.05
CA ALA A 1080 -5.99 72.72 -13.42
C ALA A 1080 -6.13 72.88 -14.94
N ASN A 1081 -5.81 74.06 -15.47
CA ASN A 1081 -5.64 74.22 -16.91
C ASN A 1081 -4.33 73.55 -17.38
N ALA A 1082 -4.26 73.24 -18.67
CA ALA A 1082 -3.12 72.52 -19.25
C ALA A 1082 -1.78 73.24 -19.01
N SER A 1083 -1.79 74.57 -19.10
CA SER A 1083 -0.57 75.38 -18.94
C SER A 1083 0.00 75.35 -17.53
N SER A 1084 -0.86 75.41 -16.50
CA SER A 1084 -0.43 75.34 -15.10
C SER A 1084 0.21 74.00 -14.77
N LEU A 1085 -0.37 72.90 -15.27
CA LEU A 1085 0.17 71.55 -15.02
C LEU A 1085 1.46 71.27 -15.79
N ALA A 1086 1.62 71.83 -17.00
CA ALA A 1086 2.79 71.58 -17.83
C ALA A 1086 4.12 72.04 -17.21
N HIS A 1087 4.10 72.92 -16.21
CA HIS A 1087 5.30 73.36 -15.49
C HIS A 1087 5.81 72.34 -14.46
N GLY A 1088 4.96 71.41 -14.00
CA GLY A 1088 5.30 70.48 -12.92
C GLY A 1088 5.03 69.01 -13.22
N ALA A 1089 4.11 68.69 -14.13
CA ALA A 1089 3.76 67.32 -14.49
C ALA A 1089 4.54 66.83 -15.72
N ASN A 1090 4.90 65.55 -15.70
CA ASN A 1090 5.57 64.84 -16.79
C ASN A 1090 4.58 64.42 -17.89
N PHE A 1091 3.35 64.09 -17.51
CA PHE A 1091 2.26 63.83 -18.46
C PHE A 1091 1.05 64.71 -18.12
N VAL A 1092 0.57 65.50 -19.08
CA VAL A 1092 -0.58 66.40 -18.92
C VAL A 1092 -1.70 65.95 -19.84
N TRP A 1093 -2.81 65.53 -19.24
CA TRP A 1093 -3.96 64.97 -19.94
C TRP A 1093 -5.28 65.45 -19.36
N SER A 1094 -6.36 65.33 -20.09
CA SER A 1094 -7.71 65.62 -19.63
C SER A 1094 -8.63 64.42 -19.84
N ASP A 1095 -9.49 64.20 -18.86
CA ASP A 1095 -10.59 63.23 -18.93
C ASP A 1095 -11.89 63.85 -19.47
N ARG A 1096 -11.82 65.11 -19.93
CA ARG A 1096 -12.94 65.92 -20.43
C ARG A 1096 -14.12 65.96 -19.46
N SER A 1097 -13.83 66.08 -18.16
CA SER A 1097 -14.84 66.13 -17.10
C SER A 1097 -15.52 67.50 -16.96
N ALA A 1098 -14.95 68.57 -17.51
CA ALA A 1098 -15.59 69.88 -17.53
C ALA A 1098 -16.82 69.92 -18.47
N THR A 1099 -17.82 70.71 -18.12
CA THR A 1099 -19.05 70.91 -18.92
C THR A 1099 -18.80 71.64 -20.24
N SER A 1100 -17.83 72.55 -20.25
CA SER A 1100 -17.20 73.12 -21.44
C SER A 1100 -15.71 72.80 -21.35
N HIS A 1101 -15.13 72.22 -22.39
CA HIS A 1101 -13.77 71.68 -22.37
C HIS A 1101 -12.86 72.39 -23.38
N THR A 1102 -11.72 72.89 -22.90
CA THR A 1102 -10.64 73.53 -23.69
C THR A 1102 -9.30 73.38 -22.95
N THR A 1103 -8.20 73.87 -23.51
CA THR A 1103 -6.89 73.90 -22.80
C THR A 1103 -6.87 74.78 -21.55
N ILE A 1104 -7.83 75.71 -21.40
CA ILE A 1104 -7.93 76.64 -20.26
C ILE A 1104 -8.89 76.16 -19.16
N THR A 1105 -9.62 75.06 -19.36
CA THR A 1105 -10.57 74.51 -18.38
C THR A 1105 -9.84 73.74 -17.29
N THR A 1106 -10.45 73.59 -16.11
CA THR A 1106 -9.79 73.00 -14.93
C THR A 1106 -9.96 71.49 -14.81
N ASP A 1107 -9.98 70.78 -15.94
CA ASP A 1107 -10.12 69.32 -16.05
C ASP A 1107 -8.88 68.65 -16.67
N TRP A 1108 -7.74 69.35 -16.70
CA TRP A 1108 -6.44 68.75 -16.99
C TRP A 1108 -5.82 68.21 -15.71
N ILE A 1109 -5.03 67.15 -15.84
CA ILE A 1109 -4.55 66.27 -14.78
C ILE A 1109 -3.10 65.85 -15.10
N GLY A 1110 -2.28 65.64 -14.07
CA GLY A 1110 -0.97 65.01 -14.18
C GLY A 1110 -1.03 63.47 -14.39
N GLY A 1111 0.10 62.84 -14.69
CA GLY A 1111 0.22 61.40 -14.92
C GLY A 1111 0.24 60.52 -13.67
N TYR A 1112 -0.02 61.07 -12.48
CA TYR A 1112 0.07 60.33 -11.21
C TYR A 1112 -0.88 59.13 -11.18
N LEU A 1113 -0.36 57.95 -10.83
CA LEU A 1113 -1.08 56.66 -10.77
C LEU A 1113 -1.65 56.18 -12.12
N LEU A 1114 -1.17 56.68 -13.25
CA LEU A 1114 -1.37 56.02 -14.54
C LEU A 1114 -0.45 54.80 -14.60
N LYS A 1115 -0.98 53.69 -15.10
CA LYS A 1115 -0.25 52.41 -15.14
C LYS A 1115 0.72 52.38 -16.32
N ASP A 1116 1.79 51.62 -16.16
CA ASP A 1116 2.72 51.18 -17.22
C ASP A 1116 3.50 52.29 -17.94
N LEU A 1117 3.72 53.43 -17.28
CA LEU A 1117 4.48 54.56 -17.85
C LEU A 1117 6.02 54.36 -17.79
N SER A 1118 6.59 54.10 -16.61
CA SER A 1118 8.06 53.97 -16.42
C SER A 1118 8.62 52.55 -16.57
N SER A 1119 7.80 51.50 -16.48
CA SER A 1119 8.22 50.10 -16.60
C SER A 1119 8.48 49.64 -18.04
N ASP A 1120 8.13 50.47 -19.02
CA ASP A 1120 8.10 50.14 -20.45
C ASP A 1120 9.30 50.72 -21.22
N ALA A 1121 10.52 50.61 -20.68
CA ALA A 1121 11.73 51.16 -21.30
C ALA A 1121 12.15 50.41 -22.58
N TYR A 1122 12.43 51.11 -23.68
CA TYR A 1122 13.06 50.56 -24.89
C TYR A 1122 14.53 50.92 -24.96
N SER A 1123 15.40 49.94 -25.23
CA SER A 1123 16.85 50.12 -25.21
C SER A 1123 17.47 49.70 -26.54
N TYR A 1124 18.37 50.54 -27.05
CA TYR A 1124 19.31 50.23 -28.11
C TYR A 1124 20.70 50.04 -27.50
N THR A 1125 21.45 49.04 -27.97
CA THR A 1125 22.86 48.81 -27.62
C THR A 1125 23.65 48.42 -28.88
N TYR A 1126 24.80 49.07 -29.10
CA TYR A 1126 25.68 48.84 -30.26
C TYR A 1126 26.58 47.60 -30.10
#